data_AF-A0A939PAX2-F1
#
_entry.id   AF-A0A939PAX2-F1
#
_cell.length_a   1.000
_cell.length_b   1.000
_cell.length_c   1.000
_cell.angle_alpha   90.00
_cell.angle_beta   90.00
_cell.angle_gamma   90.00
#
_symmetry.space_group_name_H-M   'P 1'
#
loop_
_entity.id
_entity.type
_entity.pdbx_description
1 polymer ?
#
loop_
_entity_poly.entity_id
_entity_poly.type
_entity_poly.pdbx_seq_one_letter_code
_entity_poly.pdbx_strand_id
1 'polypeptide(L)'
;MGSHSEGAPPKGKGRTKKIVTTVLVLGLAGGGTYAYRTYMDQGAGAPGVNDVSADSARQQATLVDAEDLRVMQIRAKQESDLAGGGAAAAQARAPRVLSSANGRTLMLPQRREPYYVQDLEKLAGQDFQKQNDGSYLLSVNIFVADGGKLVLQSASGPLTIRMRSVPGQFTTIVSGGGSVKFNGSAQNPVRFTSWNNDTRKPDTTVADGRAYIRAIGGEFAMKYTQVSNLGFWSGRTGGVALTGSDRPDSSAEQTATPTGTKDEVTVSAAPSEGKGGASFTVPAADLVSGQIDHTTIDGDAYGLFVTASNQAQITNVTIRNSLVHGVLLHRFAKNAVIENTSVSGGRGDGFVLSRGTEGVRISNCTSEGNGGNGFTLNGQPLADGPSASGEAIQAFGNNWVSGATIKNNRRYGVEVLGGNAVSVQNSRISGGDMGIVVREKATHVQLAGNQVKEPARQGIVLRDGVSGATVSGNVVTGTQTALYLRDAASVVTGNTVESAHKHGITLKGNVAGTQITGNTLSGAGTSVMDVDLSRGSYSNVNNNVKGWHKTAGFWTWMKRVFKPMNVIWASVFLLVGISMYRSRSTGLRIGRRGAHPYEHQDKLEERPVRLLRRAGATVPAPPGAAPATRPGSAAPRIAAGSPGRHGAPGGPGGAGAPGARR
;
A
#
# COMPACT_ATOMS: atom_id res chain seq x y z
N MET A 1 -31.89 -85.07 -46.03
CA MET A 1 -30.86 -85.16 -47.08
C MET A 1 -30.58 -83.73 -47.52
N GLY A 2 -29.38 -83.16 -47.52
CA GLY A 2 -28.01 -83.63 -47.34
C GLY A 2 -27.10 -82.39 -47.31
N SER A 3 -25.83 -82.64 -47.05
CA SER A 3 -24.73 -81.77 -46.64
C SER A 3 -24.20 -80.70 -47.62
N HIS A 4 -23.61 -79.66 -47.01
CA HIS A 4 -22.36 -78.91 -47.30
C HIS A 4 -22.12 -78.07 -48.60
N SER A 5 -21.74 -76.80 -48.34
CA SER A 5 -20.72 -75.89 -48.93
C SER A 5 -20.62 -75.73 -50.47
N GLU A 6 -20.34 -74.57 -51.08
CA GLU A 6 -19.74 -73.29 -50.68
C GLU A 6 -20.05 -72.27 -51.81
N GLY A 7 -20.09 -70.96 -51.51
CA GLY A 7 -20.14 -69.91 -52.55
C GLY A 7 -20.69 -68.57 -52.08
N ALA A 8 -19.82 -67.60 -51.79
CA ALA A 8 -20.16 -66.20 -51.48
C ALA A 8 -20.78 -65.46 -52.69
N PRO A 9 -21.59 -64.39 -52.49
CA PRO A 9 -21.07 -63.00 -52.57
C PRO A 9 -21.92 -61.99 -51.73
N PRO A 10 -21.84 -60.64 -51.89
CA PRO A 10 -20.72 -59.71 -52.09
C PRO A 10 -20.62 -58.61 -51.00
N LYS A 11 -19.51 -57.84 -51.05
CA LYS A 11 -19.19 -56.70 -50.18
C LYS A 11 -20.11 -55.48 -50.36
N GLY A 12 -20.79 -55.07 -49.29
CA GLY A 12 -21.43 -53.76 -49.16
C GLY A 12 -20.52 -52.69 -48.56
N LYS A 13 -19.85 -51.90 -49.40
CA LYS A 13 -19.19 -50.63 -49.01
C LYS A 13 -20.24 -49.51 -49.00
N GLY A 14 -20.73 -49.11 -47.82
CA GLY A 14 -21.63 -47.96 -47.74
C GLY A 14 -22.06 -47.51 -46.35
N ARG A 15 -21.93 -48.36 -45.32
CA ARG A 15 -22.47 -48.06 -43.99
C ARG A 15 -21.45 -47.52 -42.97
N THR A 16 -20.17 -47.81 -43.15
CA THR A 16 -19.10 -47.40 -42.23
C THR A 16 -18.68 -45.94 -42.36
N LYS A 17 -18.74 -45.33 -43.55
CA LYS A 17 -18.39 -43.91 -43.72
C LYS A 17 -19.38 -42.96 -43.01
N LYS A 18 -20.69 -43.26 -43.04
CA LYS A 18 -21.69 -42.41 -42.36
C LYS A 18 -21.57 -42.50 -40.83
N ILE A 19 -21.28 -43.68 -40.28
CA ILE A 19 -21.12 -43.84 -38.82
C ILE A 19 -19.86 -43.13 -38.32
N VAL A 20 -18.74 -43.22 -39.05
CA VAL A 20 -17.51 -42.52 -38.68
C VAL A 20 -17.68 -41.00 -38.79
N THR A 21 -18.33 -40.48 -39.84
CA THR A 21 -18.57 -39.04 -39.95
C THR A 21 -19.55 -38.53 -38.89
N THR A 22 -20.62 -39.26 -38.56
CA THR A 22 -21.57 -38.85 -37.51
C THR A 22 -20.94 -38.90 -36.12
N VAL A 23 -20.10 -39.89 -35.82
CA VAL A 23 -19.37 -39.96 -34.53
C VAL A 23 -18.29 -38.88 -34.45
N LEU A 24 -17.64 -38.51 -35.55
CA LEU A 24 -16.63 -37.45 -35.57
C LEU A 24 -17.28 -36.06 -35.44
N VAL A 25 -18.45 -35.83 -36.04
CA VAL A 25 -19.22 -34.58 -35.90
C VAL A 25 -19.84 -34.46 -34.51
N LEU A 26 -20.38 -35.53 -33.93
CA LEU A 26 -20.87 -35.53 -32.54
C LEU A 26 -19.73 -35.45 -31.52
N GLY A 27 -18.55 -36.04 -31.81
CA GLY A 27 -17.35 -35.91 -30.99
C GLY A 27 -16.74 -34.51 -31.03
N LEU A 28 -16.79 -33.82 -32.17
CA LEU A 28 -16.37 -32.42 -32.29
C LEU A 28 -17.40 -31.44 -31.72
N ALA A 29 -18.70 -31.71 -31.87
CA ALA A 29 -19.75 -30.87 -31.28
C ALA A 29 -19.87 -31.06 -29.76
N GLY A 30 -19.80 -32.31 -29.27
CA GLY A 30 -19.86 -32.69 -27.86
C GLY A 30 -18.54 -32.47 -27.12
N GLY A 31 -17.41 -32.78 -27.74
CA GLY A 31 -16.08 -32.47 -27.23
C GLY A 31 -15.77 -30.97 -27.28
N GLY A 32 -16.26 -30.28 -28.31
CA GLY A 32 -16.19 -28.81 -28.41
C GLY A 32 -17.07 -28.12 -27.36
N THR A 33 -18.28 -28.61 -27.07
CA THR A 33 -19.10 -28.07 -25.97
C THR A 33 -18.57 -28.46 -24.59
N TYR A 34 -18.00 -29.64 -24.40
CA TYR A 34 -17.36 -30.01 -23.13
C TYR A 34 -16.07 -29.21 -22.89
N ALA A 35 -15.23 -29.03 -23.92
CA ALA A 35 -14.03 -28.20 -23.88
C ALA A 35 -14.37 -26.71 -23.76
N TYR A 36 -15.41 -26.22 -24.44
CA TYR A 36 -15.89 -24.84 -24.30
C TYR A 36 -16.52 -24.59 -22.93
N ARG A 37 -17.25 -25.57 -22.38
CA ARG A 37 -17.80 -25.49 -21.03
C ARG A 37 -16.71 -25.60 -19.97
N THR A 38 -15.67 -26.43 -20.13
CA THR A 38 -14.50 -26.41 -19.25
C THR A 38 -13.59 -25.19 -19.45
N TYR A 39 -13.61 -24.56 -20.63
CA TYR A 39 -12.93 -23.29 -20.89
C TYR A 39 -13.71 -22.08 -20.36
N MET A 40 -15.04 -22.16 -20.28
CA MET A 40 -15.89 -21.16 -19.62
C MET A 40 -16.08 -21.42 -18.11
N ASP A 41 -15.92 -22.67 -17.66
CA ASP A 41 -15.83 -23.09 -16.25
C ASP A 41 -14.38 -23.01 -15.72
N GLN A 42 -13.39 -22.63 -16.53
CA GLN A 42 -12.23 -21.88 -16.03
C GLN A 42 -12.78 -20.54 -15.59
N GLY A 43 -13.37 -20.57 -14.40
CA GLY A 43 -14.43 -19.68 -13.99
C GLY A 43 -14.10 -18.24 -14.33
N ALA A 44 -15.11 -17.51 -14.81
CA ALA A 44 -15.19 -16.09 -14.53
C ALA A 44 -14.75 -15.93 -13.07
N GLY A 45 -13.54 -15.36 -12.87
CA GLY A 45 -12.95 -15.27 -11.55
C GLY A 45 -13.98 -14.66 -10.61
N ALA A 46 -13.95 -15.06 -9.33
CA ALA A 46 -14.82 -14.43 -8.35
C ALA A 46 -14.75 -12.90 -8.55
N PRO A 47 -15.89 -12.20 -8.58
CA PRO A 47 -15.92 -10.77 -8.88
C PRO A 47 -14.92 -10.04 -7.99
N GLY A 48 -14.19 -9.08 -8.59
CA GLY A 48 -13.29 -8.23 -7.84
C GLY A 48 -14.04 -7.44 -6.77
N VAL A 49 -13.32 -6.90 -5.79
CA VAL A 49 -13.90 -6.10 -4.70
C VAL A 49 -14.80 -4.96 -5.20
N ASN A 50 -14.45 -4.36 -6.33
CA ASN A 50 -15.17 -3.22 -6.91
C ASN A 50 -16.27 -3.62 -7.89
N ASP A 51 -16.49 -4.92 -8.12
CA ASP A 51 -17.48 -5.42 -9.06
C ASP A 51 -18.85 -5.49 -8.38
N VAL A 52 -19.37 -4.31 -7.98
CA VAL A 52 -20.68 -4.13 -7.35
C VAL A 52 -21.52 -3.20 -8.22
N SER A 53 -22.80 -3.56 -8.44
CA SER A 53 -23.71 -2.71 -9.20
C SER A 53 -23.98 -1.38 -8.48
N ALA A 54 -24.23 -0.31 -9.23
CA ALA A 54 -24.50 1.00 -8.63
C ALA A 54 -25.74 0.99 -7.71
N ASP A 55 -26.76 0.20 -8.05
CA ASP A 55 -27.97 0.10 -7.24
C ASP A 55 -27.72 -0.69 -5.95
N SER A 56 -26.97 -1.80 -6.03
CA SER A 56 -26.53 -2.52 -4.83
C SER A 56 -25.67 -1.64 -3.91
N ALA A 57 -24.73 -0.88 -4.49
CA ALA A 57 -23.90 0.05 -3.73
C ALA A 57 -24.72 1.14 -3.02
N ARG A 58 -25.73 1.72 -3.69
CA ARG A 58 -26.64 2.71 -3.08
C ARG A 58 -27.48 2.10 -1.95
N GLN A 59 -28.02 0.90 -2.17
CA GLN A 59 -28.83 0.20 -1.17
C GLN A 59 -27.99 -0.11 0.07
N GLN A 60 -26.80 -0.67 -0.12
CA GLN A 60 -25.88 -1.01 0.96
C GLN A 60 -25.40 0.24 1.71
N ALA A 61 -25.09 1.33 1.02
CA ALA A 61 -24.75 2.61 1.65
C ALA A 61 -25.91 3.14 2.51
N THR A 62 -27.14 3.09 2.01
CA THR A 62 -28.34 3.51 2.75
C THR A 62 -28.52 2.70 4.04
N LEU A 63 -28.27 1.39 3.99
CA LEU A 63 -28.32 0.53 5.18
C LEU A 63 -27.23 0.87 6.20
N VAL A 64 -26.03 1.25 5.75
CA VAL A 64 -24.97 1.73 6.64
C VAL A 64 -25.36 3.05 7.31
N ASP A 65 -25.91 4.01 6.57
CA ASP A 65 -26.35 5.29 7.13
C ASP A 65 -27.48 5.12 8.15
N ALA A 66 -28.47 4.26 7.83
CA ALA A 66 -29.55 3.90 8.74
C ALA A 66 -29.02 3.28 10.04
N GLU A 67 -27.98 2.45 9.93
CA GLU A 67 -27.38 1.77 11.06
C GLU A 67 -26.55 2.72 11.95
N ASP A 68 -25.74 3.60 11.35
CA ASP A 68 -25.00 4.63 12.10
C ASP A 68 -25.98 5.58 12.80
N LEU A 69 -27.08 5.98 12.15
CA LEU A 69 -28.14 6.76 12.78
C LEU A 69 -28.79 6.03 13.97
N ARG A 70 -29.07 4.73 13.83
CA ARG A 70 -29.64 3.91 14.93
C ARG A 70 -28.69 3.89 16.13
N VAL A 71 -27.42 3.57 15.89
CA VAL A 71 -26.38 3.49 16.93
C VAL A 71 -26.19 4.84 17.62
N MET A 72 -26.17 5.94 16.86
CA MET A 72 -26.10 7.29 17.41
C MET A 72 -27.34 7.62 18.27
N GLN A 73 -28.55 7.34 17.78
CA GLN A 73 -29.79 7.63 18.50
C GLN A 73 -29.91 6.87 19.83
N ILE A 74 -29.58 5.58 19.84
CA ILE A 74 -29.64 4.78 21.09
C ILE A 74 -28.59 5.24 22.10
N ARG A 75 -27.40 5.64 21.63
CA ARG A 75 -26.34 6.18 22.49
C ARG A 75 -26.75 7.52 23.09
N ALA A 76 -27.20 8.45 22.25
CA ALA A 76 -27.68 9.76 22.69
C ALA A 76 -28.86 9.65 23.65
N LYS A 77 -29.79 8.71 23.41
CA LYS A 77 -30.91 8.45 24.33
C LYS A 77 -30.43 7.93 25.68
N GLN A 78 -29.48 6.99 25.71
CA GLN A 78 -28.92 6.46 26.94
C GLN A 78 -28.19 7.54 27.76
N GLU A 79 -27.36 8.35 27.10
CA GLU A 79 -26.64 9.45 27.73
C GLU A 79 -27.60 10.53 28.25
N SER A 80 -28.60 10.92 27.46
CA SER A 80 -29.63 11.88 27.85
C SER A 80 -30.45 11.39 29.07
N ASP A 81 -30.83 10.11 29.12
CA ASP A 81 -31.59 9.56 30.25
C ASP A 81 -30.74 9.55 31.53
N LEU A 82 -29.44 9.29 31.42
CA LEU A 82 -28.50 9.34 32.55
C LEU A 82 -28.30 10.77 33.05
N ALA A 83 -28.17 11.74 32.14
CA ALA A 83 -27.95 13.16 32.47
C ALA A 83 -29.19 13.80 33.13
N GLY A 84 -30.40 13.38 32.74
CA GLY A 84 -31.66 13.93 33.26
C GLY A 84 -31.94 13.64 34.74
N GLY A 85 -31.19 12.73 35.38
CA GLY A 85 -31.37 12.39 36.79
C GLY A 85 -32.70 11.69 37.12
N GLY A 86 -32.99 11.53 38.41
CA GLY A 86 -34.27 11.01 38.92
C GLY A 86 -34.65 9.60 38.44
N ALA A 87 -35.95 9.38 38.20
CA ALA A 87 -36.48 8.08 37.78
C ALA A 87 -35.99 7.66 36.38
N ALA A 88 -35.80 8.62 35.47
CA ALA A 88 -35.28 8.35 34.13
C ALA A 88 -33.84 7.81 34.19
N ALA A 89 -32.97 8.43 34.99
CA ALA A 89 -31.61 7.93 35.20
C ALA A 89 -31.59 6.58 35.93
N ALA A 90 -32.51 6.34 36.87
CA ALA A 90 -32.64 5.04 37.54
C ALA A 90 -33.04 3.93 36.54
N GLN A 91 -33.99 4.19 35.64
CA GLN A 91 -34.33 3.30 34.54
C GLN A 91 -33.18 3.15 33.54
N ALA A 92 -32.40 4.22 33.32
CA ALA A 92 -31.27 4.22 32.39
C ALA A 92 -30.15 3.26 32.81
N ARG A 93 -29.98 3.08 34.12
CA ARG A 93 -28.99 2.19 34.73
C ARG A 93 -29.44 0.72 34.77
N ALA A 94 -30.68 0.43 34.38
CA ALA A 94 -31.20 -0.93 34.27
C ALA A 94 -31.23 -1.38 32.79
N PRO A 95 -31.03 -2.69 32.52
CA PRO A 95 -31.20 -3.22 31.18
C PRO A 95 -32.62 -2.98 30.67
N ARG A 96 -32.75 -2.54 29.41
CA ARG A 96 -34.05 -2.29 28.79
C ARG A 96 -34.00 -2.44 27.29
N VAL A 97 -35.15 -2.73 26.68
CA VAL A 97 -35.27 -2.75 25.22
C VAL A 97 -35.72 -1.38 24.73
N LEU A 98 -34.91 -0.77 23.87
CA LEU A 98 -35.21 0.46 23.16
C LEU A 98 -35.72 0.12 21.76
N SER A 99 -36.72 0.87 21.28
CA SER A 99 -37.22 0.73 19.92
C SER A 99 -36.78 1.94 19.09
N SER A 100 -36.38 1.68 17.85
CA SER A 100 -35.99 2.68 16.86
C SER A 100 -36.62 2.35 15.52
N ALA A 101 -36.53 3.26 14.54
CA ALA A 101 -36.98 3.00 13.18
C ALA A 101 -36.32 1.75 12.55
N ASN A 102 -35.10 1.41 12.99
CA ASN A 102 -34.29 0.31 12.46
C ASN A 102 -34.24 -0.90 13.40
N GLY A 103 -35.30 -1.10 14.17
CA GLY A 103 -35.49 -2.29 15.00
C GLY A 103 -35.29 -2.07 16.50
N ARG A 104 -35.45 -3.17 17.25
CA ARG A 104 -35.35 -3.22 18.71
C ARG A 104 -33.91 -3.47 19.14
N THR A 105 -33.51 -2.83 20.24
CA THR A 105 -32.16 -2.92 20.80
C THR A 105 -32.22 -3.18 22.29
N LEU A 106 -31.66 -4.29 22.75
CA LEU A 106 -31.40 -4.56 24.16
C LEU A 106 -30.19 -3.74 24.61
N MET A 107 -30.45 -2.72 25.42
CA MET A 107 -29.46 -1.85 26.04
C MET A 107 -28.92 -2.51 27.31
N LEU A 108 -27.60 -2.70 27.39
CA LEU A 108 -26.87 -3.30 28.51
C LEU A 108 -25.98 -2.24 29.17
N PRO A 109 -26.49 -1.50 30.19
CA PRO A 109 -25.72 -0.46 30.88
C PRO A 109 -24.66 -1.03 31.83
N GLN A 110 -23.80 -0.16 32.38
CA GLN A 110 -22.83 -0.56 33.39
C GLN A 110 -23.51 -1.18 34.62
N ARG A 111 -23.03 -2.36 35.02
CA ARG A 111 -23.32 -2.97 36.33
C ARG A 111 -22.06 -3.66 36.87
N ARG A 112 -22.10 -4.07 38.14
CA ARG A 112 -20.96 -4.73 38.82
C ARG A 112 -20.55 -6.05 38.14
N GLU A 113 -21.52 -6.93 37.91
CA GLU A 113 -21.30 -8.24 37.29
C GLU A 113 -21.45 -8.19 35.77
N PRO A 114 -20.64 -8.90 34.98
CA PRO A 114 -20.86 -8.98 33.53
C PRO A 114 -22.21 -9.60 33.18
N TYR A 115 -22.78 -9.21 32.04
CA TYR A 115 -23.90 -9.90 31.41
C TYR A 115 -23.41 -11.19 30.74
N TYR A 116 -24.10 -12.29 31.02
CA TYR A 116 -23.84 -13.60 30.42
C TYR A 116 -25.01 -14.07 29.55
N VAL A 117 -24.86 -15.20 28.87
CA VAL A 117 -25.90 -15.83 28.02
C VAL A 117 -27.24 -15.95 28.77
N GLN A 118 -27.23 -16.38 30.03
CA GLN A 118 -28.43 -16.53 30.85
C GLN A 118 -29.12 -15.19 31.16
N ASP A 119 -28.35 -14.10 31.28
CA ASP A 119 -28.95 -12.76 31.41
C ASP A 119 -29.64 -12.37 30.10
N LEU A 120 -29.01 -12.65 28.95
CA LEU A 120 -29.60 -12.34 27.64
C LEU A 120 -30.91 -13.10 27.42
N GLU A 121 -30.98 -14.39 27.78
CA GLU A 121 -32.22 -15.19 27.68
C GLU A 121 -33.36 -14.57 28.49
N LYS A 122 -33.05 -14.09 29.71
CA LYS A 122 -34.04 -13.45 30.59
C LYS A 122 -34.46 -12.07 30.08
N LEU A 123 -33.49 -11.27 29.63
CA LEU A 123 -33.68 -9.86 29.28
C LEU A 123 -34.27 -9.66 27.88
N ALA A 124 -33.85 -10.47 26.90
CA ALA A 124 -34.37 -10.42 25.54
C ALA A 124 -35.65 -11.26 25.36
N GLY A 125 -35.90 -12.24 26.24
CA GLY A 125 -37.08 -13.09 26.18
C GLY A 125 -37.18 -13.79 24.83
N GLN A 126 -38.30 -13.61 24.13
CA GLN A 126 -38.56 -14.25 22.83
C GLN A 126 -37.55 -13.86 21.73
N ASP A 127 -36.80 -12.77 21.91
CA ASP A 127 -35.83 -12.31 20.91
C ASP A 127 -34.43 -12.94 21.08
N PHE A 128 -34.19 -13.74 22.13
CA PHE A 128 -32.98 -14.55 22.28
C PHE A 128 -33.34 -15.94 22.80
N GLN A 129 -33.46 -16.90 21.89
CA GLN A 129 -34.06 -18.20 22.19
C GLN A 129 -33.13 -19.35 21.85
N LYS A 130 -32.98 -20.28 22.81
CA LYS A 130 -32.34 -21.55 22.57
C LYS A 130 -33.19 -22.40 21.62
N GLN A 131 -32.55 -22.93 20.59
CA GLN A 131 -33.13 -23.76 19.56
C GLN A 131 -32.99 -25.24 19.93
N ASN A 132 -33.76 -26.10 19.26
CA ASN A 132 -33.76 -27.55 19.50
C ASN A 132 -32.38 -28.20 19.28
N ASP A 133 -31.54 -27.63 18.43
CA ASP A 133 -30.17 -28.08 18.17
C ASP A 133 -29.13 -27.52 19.16
N GLY A 134 -29.58 -26.82 20.21
CA GLY A 134 -28.73 -26.21 21.23
C GLY A 134 -28.11 -24.86 20.84
N SER A 135 -28.28 -24.39 19.60
CA SER A 135 -27.90 -23.03 19.20
C SER A 135 -28.84 -21.97 19.79
N TYR A 136 -28.45 -20.70 19.78
CA TYR A 136 -29.30 -19.58 20.15
C TYR A 136 -29.61 -18.74 18.91
N LEU A 137 -30.86 -18.36 18.71
CA LEU A 137 -31.27 -17.37 17.70
C LEU A 137 -31.36 -15.99 18.37
N LEU A 138 -30.54 -15.04 17.91
CA LEU A 138 -30.57 -13.64 18.32
C LEU A 138 -31.33 -12.80 17.30
N SER A 139 -32.50 -12.29 17.70
CA SER A 139 -33.41 -11.48 16.88
C SER A 139 -33.60 -10.05 17.38
N VAL A 140 -32.85 -9.65 18.42
CA VAL A 140 -32.77 -8.28 18.92
C VAL A 140 -31.33 -7.77 18.83
N ASN A 141 -31.15 -6.52 18.46
CA ASN A 141 -29.82 -5.89 18.52
C ASN A 141 -29.34 -5.82 19.96
N ILE A 142 -28.04 -6.05 20.19
CA ILE A 142 -27.43 -5.85 21.50
C ILE A 142 -26.60 -4.58 21.45
N PHE A 143 -26.80 -3.68 22.41
CA PHE A 143 -25.92 -2.54 22.62
C PHE A 143 -25.36 -2.56 24.04
N VAL A 144 -24.05 -2.70 24.17
CA VAL A 144 -23.32 -2.61 25.45
C VAL A 144 -22.88 -1.17 25.64
N ALA A 145 -23.51 -0.47 26.58
CA ALA A 145 -23.21 0.94 26.83
C ALA A 145 -21.88 1.11 27.57
N ASP A 146 -21.50 2.38 27.77
CA ASP A 146 -20.26 2.74 28.43
C ASP A 146 -20.15 2.10 29.82
N GLY A 147 -18.98 1.56 30.11
CA GLY A 147 -18.72 0.76 31.32
C GLY A 147 -19.46 -0.59 31.42
N GLY A 148 -20.40 -0.89 30.52
CA GLY A 148 -21.10 -2.17 30.41
C GLY A 148 -20.14 -3.32 30.08
N LYS A 149 -20.44 -4.53 30.55
CA LYS A 149 -19.58 -5.72 30.35
C LYS A 149 -20.41 -6.89 29.85
N LEU A 150 -20.13 -7.38 28.65
CA LEU A 150 -20.78 -8.57 28.07
C LEU A 150 -19.75 -9.70 27.93
N VAL A 151 -20.07 -10.88 28.46
CA VAL A 151 -19.24 -12.08 28.34
C VAL A 151 -20.07 -13.22 27.75
N LEU A 152 -19.75 -13.61 26.52
CA LEU A 152 -20.36 -14.75 25.84
C LEU A 152 -19.43 -15.95 25.93
N GLN A 153 -19.85 -16.93 26.72
CA GLN A 153 -19.13 -18.17 26.97
C GLN A 153 -20.10 -19.28 27.36
N SER A 154 -19.66 -20.53 27.27
CA SER A 154 -20.45 -21.69 27.69
C SER A 154 -19.55 -22.73 28.35
N ALA A 155 -19.98 -23.25 29.49
CA ALA A 155 -19.25 -24.28 30.24
C ALA A 155 -19.63 -25.71 29.82
N SER A 156 -20.80 -25.91 29.20
CA SER A 156 -21.38 -27.23 28.92
C SER A 156 -21.22 -27.70 27.48
N GLY A 157 -20.60 -26.89 26.62
CA GLY A 157 -20.44 -27.19 25.19
C GLY A 157 -20.20 -25.94 24.36
N PRO A 158 -20.02 -26.06 23.03
CA PRO A 158 -19.88 -24.93 22.13
C PRO A 158 -21.08 -23.97 22.22
N LEU A 159 -20.82 -22.65 22.26
CA LEU A 159 -21.87 -21.64 22.23
C LEU A 159 -22.09 -21.20 20.79
N THR A 160 -23.20 -21.59 20.17
CA THR A 160 -23.54 -21.15 18.80
C THR A 160 -24.64 -20.10 18.83
N ILE A 161 -24.37 -18.92 18.29
CA ILE A 161 -25.32 -17.80 18.17
C ILE A 161 -25.56 -17.52 16.68
N ARG A 162 -26.78 -17.81 16.23
CA ARG A 162 -27.31 -17.46 14.92
C ARG A 162 -27.90 -16.06 15.01
N MET A 163 -27.32 -15.11 14.29
CA MET A 163 -27.77 -13.72 14.28
C MET A 163 -28.79 -13.56 13.15
N ARG A 164 -30.04 -13.23 13.47
CA ARG A 164 -31.11 -13.08 12.47
C ARG A 164 -30.67 -12.07 11.40
N SER A 165 -30.81 -12.47 10.14
CA SER A 165 -30.55 -11.64 8.96
C SER A 165 -31.48 -12.03 7.84
N VAL A 166 -32.38 -11.12 7.48
CA VAL A 166 -33.36 -11.26 6.40
C VAL A 166 -33.33 -9.96 5.58
N PRO A 167 -33.89 -9.92 4.36
CA PRO A 167 -33.76 -8.74 3.52
C PRO A 167 -34.18 -7.44 4.22
N GLY A 168 -33.23 -6.52 4.40
CA GLY A 168 -33.44 -5.22 5.05
C GLY A 168 -33.57 -5.23 6.58
N GLN A 169 -33.45 -6.39 7.25
CA GLN A 169 -33.46 -6.48 8.71
C GLN A 169 -32.43 -7.49 9.23
N PHE A 170 -31.48 -7.00 10.00
CA PHE A 170 -30.42 -7.83 10.57
C PHE A 170 -30.13 -7.46 12.02
N THR A 171 -29.57 -8.42 12.75
CA THR A 171 -29.18 -8.29 14.15
C THR A 171 -27.72 -7.87 14.27
N THR A 172 -27.42 -7.08 15.30
CA THR A 172 -26.07 -6.58 15.60
C THR A 172 -25.68 -6.83 17.05
N ILE A 173 -24.37 -6.96 17.31
CA ILE A 173 -23.80 -6.82 18.66
C ILE A 173 -22.85 -5.63 18.60
N VAL A 174 -23.23 -4.53 19.25
CA VAL A 174 -22.47 -3.28 19.27
C VAL A 174 -22.09 -2.92 20.71
N SER A 175 -20.89 -2.41 20.95
CA SER A 175 -20.54 -1.72 22.19
C SER A 175 -20.15 -0.28 21.94
N GLY A 176 -20.40 0.60 22.91
CA GLY A 176 -19.92 1.98 22.95
C GLY A 176 -19.29 2.27 24.30
N GLY A 177 -17.96 2.31 24.40
CA GLY A 177 -17.20 2.45 25.66
C GLY A 177 -17.23 1.21 26.58
N GLY A 178 -18.05 0.20 26.27
CA GLY A 178 -18.16 -1.05 27.02
C GLY A 178 -17.06 -2.08 26.73
N SER A 179 -17.07 -3.16 27.52
CA SER A 179 -16.21 -4.34 27.36
C SER A 179 -17.01 -5.51 26.80
N VAL A 180 -16.59 -6.08 25.67
CA VAL A 180 -17.21 -7.27 25.07
C VAL A 180 -16.18 -8.38 24.97
N LYS A 181 -16.49 -9.54 25.55
CA LYS A 181 -15.62 -10.72 25.56
C LYS A 181 -16.33 -11.94 25.03
N PHE A 182 -15.80 -12.54 23.98
CA PHE A 182 -16.20 -13.87 23.50
C PHE A 182 -15.13 -14.86 23.94
N ASN A 183 -15.47 -15.71 24.90
CA ASN A 183 -14.52 -16.55 25.60
C ASN A 183 -14.84 -18.02 25.35
N GLY A 184 -14.28 -18.56 24.26
CA GLY A 184 -14.34 -19.98 23.95
C GLY A 184 -13.10 -20.75 24.43
N SER A 185 -13.13 -22.06 24.20
CA SER A 185 -11.96 -22.93 24.25
C SER A 185 -11.85 -23.77 22.96
N ALA A 186 -10.73 -24.47 22.77
CA ALA A 186 -10.57 -25.37 21.64
C ALA A 186 -11.67 -26.43 21.56
N GLN A 187 -12.15 -26.93 22.71
CA GLN A 187 -13.22 -27.92 22.82
C GLN A 187 -14.61 -27.28 22.70
N ASN A 188 -14.79 -26.10 23.29
CA ASN A 188 -16.07 -25.39 23.36
C ASN A 188 -15.93 -24.00 22.74
N PRO A 189 -15.84 -23.88 21.41
CA PRO A 189 -15.72 -22.59 20.75
C PRO A 189 -17.02 -21.78 20.88
N VAL A 190 -16.88 -20.45 20.79
CA VAL A 190 -18.01 -19.55 20.54
C VAL A 190 -18.17 -19.39 19.04
N ARG A 191 -19.40 -19.49 18.51
CA ARG A 191 -19.69 -19.45 17.08
C ARG A 191 -20.74 -18.38 16.79
N PHE A 192 -20.47 -17.55 15.79
CA PHE A 192 -21.41 -16.56 15.25
C PHE A 192 -21.63 -16.79 13.76
N THR A 193 -22.87 -16.66 13.32
CA THR A 193 -23.19 -16.69 11.89
C THR A 193 -24.38 -15.81 11.57
N SER A 194 -24.32 -15.11 10.44
CA SER A 194 -25.49 -14.42 9.89
C SER A 194 -26.48 -15.48 9.40
N TRP A 195 -27.74 -15.40 9.81
CA TRP A 195 -28.69 -16.49 9.65
C TRP A 195 -30.07 -16.01 9.21
N ASN A 196 -30.50 -16.48 8.04
CA ASN A 196 -31.87 -16.29 7.60
C ASN A 196 -32.75 -17.40 8.19
N ASN A 197 -33.57 -16.99 9.17
CA ASN A 197 -34.47 -17.92 9.88
C ASN A 197 -35.60 -18.43 8.99
N ASP A 198 -36.01 -17.66 7.99
CA ASP A 198 -37.12 -17.99 7.11
C ASP A 198 -36.71 -19.10 6.14
N THR A 199 -35.47 -19.03 5.62
CA THR A 199 -34.89 -20.07 4.75
C THR A 199 -34.12 -21.15 5.53
N ARG A 200 -33.90 -20.97 6.84
CA ARG A 200 -33.08 -21.82 7.72
C ARG A 200 -31.68 -22.09 7.17
N LYS A 201 -31.01 -21.03 6.69
CA LYS A 201 -29.67 -21.11 6.09
C LYS A 201 -28.82 -19.92 6.54
N PRO A 202 -27.47 -20.04 6.51
CA PRO A 202 -26.61 -18.88 6.64
C PRO A 202 -26.94 -17.86 5.55
N ASP A 203 -26.98 -16.59 5.94
CA ASP A 203 -27.23 -15.49 5.01
C ASP A 203 -25.90 -15.04 4.37
N THR A 204 -25.78 -15.24 3.06
CA THR A 204 -24.59 -14.89 2.28
C THR A 204 -24.82 -13.67 1.39
N THR A 205 -26.01 -13.07 1.42
CA THR A 205 -26.38 -11.94 0.56
C THR A 205 -25.93 -10.64 1.21
N VAL A 206 -25.15 -9.82 0.51
CA VAL A 206 -24.66 -8.54 1.04
C VAL A 206 -25.51 -7.35 0.62
N ALA A 207 -26.27 -7.47 -0.47
CA ALA A 207 -27.00 -6.36 -1.08
C ALA A 207 -28.10 -5.78 -0.17
N ASP A 208 -28.67 -6.62 0.69
CA ASP A 208 -29.77 -6.34 1.60
C ASP A 208 -29.37 -6.27 3.08
N GLY A 209 -28.06 -6.30 3.35
CA GLY A 209 -27.47 -6.20 4.68
C GLY A 209 -27.29 -7.55 5.38
N ARG A 210 -26.25 -7.65 6.21
CA ARG A 210 -25.97 -8.84 7.04
C ARG A 210 -25.71 -8.45 8.49
N ALA A 211 -25.97 -9.40 9.39
CA ALA A 211 -25.60 -9.27 10.78
C ALA A 211 -24.11 -8.97 10.96
N TYR A 212 -23.74 -8.22 11.99
CA TYR A 212 -22.35 -7.86 12.24
C TYR A 212 -22.06 -7.56 13.73
N ILE A 213 -20.78 -7.49 14.08
CA ILE A 213 -20.27 -7.23 15.43
C ILE A 213 -19.35 -6.01 15.38
N ARG A 214 -19.56 -5.03 16.27
CA ARG A 214 -18.75 -3.81 16.32
C ARG A 214 -18.46 -3.35 17.74
N ALA A 215 -17.20 -3.06 18.05
CA ALA A 215 -16.82 -2.33 19.25
C ALA A 215 -16.51 -0.87 18.90
N ILE A 216 -17.12 0.07 19.62
CA ILE A 216 -16.90 1.51 19.50
C ILE A 216 -16.21 2.00 20.78
N GLY A 217 -14.90 2.22 20.73
CA GLY A 217 -14.08 2.43 21.92
C GLY A 217 -14.10 1.22 22.87
N GLY A 218 -13.60 1.41 24.09
CA GLY A 218 -13.62 0.38 25.14
C GLY A 218 -12.71 -0.82 24.86
N GLU A 219 -13.14 -1.99 25.34
CA GLU A 219 -12.37 -3.24 25.25
C GLU A 219 -13.11 -4.30 24.44
N PHE A 220 -12.40 -4.94 23.52
CA PHE A 220 -12.91 -6.11 22.81
C PHE A 220 -11.93 -7.27 22.93
N ALA A 221 -12.44 -8.43 23.37
CA ALA A 221 -11.67 -9.67 23.40
C ALA A 221 -12.44 -10.80 22.70
N MET A 222 -11.76 -11.54 21.84
CA MET A 222 -12.31 -12.70 21.14
C MET A 222 -11.29 -13.82 21.17
N LYS A 223 -11.64 -14.95 21.81
CA LYS A 223 -10.77 -16.11 21.95
C LYS A 223 -11.49 -17.40 21.57
N TYR A 224 -10.85 -18.27 20.79
CA TYR A 224 -11.43 -19.54 20.33
C TYR A 224 -12.84 -19.34 19.75
N THR A 225 -12.95 -18.34 18.87
CA THR A 225 -14.23 -17.96 18.25
C THR A 225 -14.24 -18.31 16.77
N GLN A 226 -15.41 -18.65 16.24
CA GLN A 226 -15.65 -18.87 14.83
C GLN A 226 -16.71 -17.88 14.37
N VAL A 227 -16.38 -17.01 13.42
CA VAL A 227 -17.28 -16.03 12.84
C VAL A 227 -17.48 -16.37 11.37
N SER A 228 -18.72 -16.30 10.90
CA SER A 228 -19.00 -16.58 9.50
C SER A 228 -20.12 -15.75 8.90
N ASN A 229 -19.94 -15.39 7.64
CA ASN A 229 -20.92 -14.69 6.82
C ASN A 229 -21.43 -13.38 7.43
N LEU A 230 -20.63 -12.69 8.24
CA LEU A 230 -21.02 -11.40 8.82
C LEU A 230 -20.65 -10.21 7.92
N GLY A 231 -21.40 -9.12 8.08
CA GLY A 231 -21.14 -7.82 7.47
C GLY A 231 -21.31 -7.74 5.95
N PHE A 232 -21.38 -6.55 5.38
CA PHE A 232 -21.87 -6.41 4.00
C PHE A 232 -21.27 -5.29 3.14
N TRP A 233 -20.76 -4.20 3.72
CA TRP A 233 -20.37 -3.04 2.89
C TRP A 233 -19.20 -2.21 3.42
N SER A 234 -19.42 -1.45 4.50
CA SER A 234 -18.40 -0.56 5.05
C SER A 234 -17.49 -1.30 6.02
N GLY A 235 -16.32 -0.75 6.33
CA GLY A 235 -15.47 -1.33 7.39
C GLY A 235 -16.19 -1.45 8.74
N ARG A 236 -17.02 -0.47 9.10
CA ARG A 236 -17.80 -0.47 10.36
C ARG A 236 -18.87 -1.56 10.41
N THR A 237 -19.40 -1.94 9.25
CA THR A 237 -20.41 -3.00 9.07
C THR A 237 -19.82 -4.21 8.34
N GLY A 238 -18.50 -4.40 8.43
CA GLY A 238 -17.73 -5.32 7.59
C GLY A 238 -17.75 -6.77 8.07
N GLY A 239 -18.20 -7.03 9.30
CA GLY A 239 -18.17 -8.36 9.91
C GLY A 239 -17.85 -8.18 11.37
N VAL A 240 -16.57 -8.33 11.72
CA VAL A 240 -16.01 -7.91 13.02
C VAL A 240 -15.27 -6.59 12.86
N ALA A 241 -15.73 -5.56 13.57
CA ALA A 241 -15.16 -4.22 13.49
C ALA A 241 -14.74 -3.69 14.88
N LEU A 242 -13.50 -3.22 14.99
CA LEU A 242 -13.00 -2.45 16.12
C LEU A 242 -12.84 -1.01 15.66
N THR A 243 -13.63 -0.11 16.23
CA THR A 243 -13.63 1.30 15.87
C THR A 243 -13.40 2.13 17.12
N GLY A 244 -12.42 3.03 17.16
CA GLY A 244 -12.40 4.07 18.20
C GLY A 244 -13.52 5.09 17.99
N SER A 245 -13.80 5.92 19.00
CA SER A 245 -14.62 7.12 18.80
C SER A 245 -13.84 8.14 17.94
N ASP A 246 -14.54 8.89 17.10
CA ASP A 246 -13.93 9.65 16.01
C ASP A 246 -12.79 10.58 16.44
N ARG A 247 -11.73 10.60 15.61
CA ARG A 247 -10.57 11.50 15.61
C ARG A 247 -9.80 11.62 16.95
N PRO A 248 -8.69 10.88 17.12
CA PRO A 248 -7.67 11.32 18.06
C PRO A 248 -7.06 12.63 17.58
N ASP A 249 -7.22 13.70 18.35
CA ASP A 249 -6.55 14.97 18.08
C ASP A 249 -5.04 14.76 18.21
N SER A 250 -4.34 14.70 17.08
CA SER A 250 -2.89 14.57 17.01
C SER A 250 -2.14 15.74 17.65
N SER A 251 -2.82 16.84 17.98
CA SER A 251 -2.28 17.96 18.76
C SER A 251 -2.27 17.71 20.27
N ALA A 252 -3.06 16.77 20.80
CA ALA A 252 -3.08 16.44 22.22
C ALA A 252 -1.89 15.54 22.63
N GLU A 253 -1.42 14.67 21.73
CA GLU A 253 -0.33 13.72 22.02
C GLU A 253 1.06 14.36 22.12
N GLN A 254 1.28 15.59 21.60
CA GLN A 254 2.57 16.28 21.74
C GLN A 254 2.82 16.88 23.13
N THR A 255 1.84 16.84 24.05
CA THR A 255 1.97 17.46 25.38
C THR A 255 1.78 16.47 26.55
N ALA A 256 1.42 15.22 26.29
CA ALA A 256 1.14 14.26 27.35
C ALA A 256 2.42 13.61 27.91
N THR A 257 2.95 14.22 28.97
CA THR A 257 3.79 13.50 29.94
C THR A 257 2.87 12.57 30.75
N PRO A 258 3.26 11.33 31.09
CA PRO A 258 2.34 10.37 31.70
C PRO A 258 2.04 10.73 33.16
N THR A 259 1.04 11.56 33.38
CA THR A 259 0.38 11.75 34.67
C THR A 259 -1.10 11.50 34.49
N GLY A 260 -1.60 10.45 35.16
CA GLY A 260 -2.96 9.96 34.99
C GLY A 260 -4.02 10.96 35.45
N THR A 261 -4.67 11.59 34.49
CA THR A 261 -6.01 12.18 34.62
C THR A 261 -6.70 12.02 33.27
N LYS A 262 -7.94 11.52 33.27
CA LYS A 262 -8.75 11.34 32.08
C LYS A 262 -9.09 12.72 31.52
N ASP A 263 -8.63 13.02 30.31
CA ASP A 263 -8.91 14.31 29.66
C ASP A 263 -10.36 14.32 29.15
N GLU A 264 -11.18 15.18 29.75
CA GLU A 264 -12.56 15.48 29.37
C GLU A 264 -12.59 16.86 28.69
N VAL A 265 -13.07 16.94 27.45
CA VAL A 265 -13.26 18.22 26.75
C VAL A 265 -14.71 18.66 26.94
N THR A 266 -14.92 19.76 27.68
CA THR A 266 -16.25 20.38 27.82
C THR A 266 -16.48 21.34 26.66
N VAL A 267 -17.49 21.10 25.84
CA VAL A 267 -17.93 22.03 24.79
C VAL A 267 -19.23 22.70 25.23
N SER A 268 -19.19 24.02 25.32
CA SER A 268 -20.36 24.85 25.62
C SER A 268 -20.93 25.41 24.31
N ALA A 269 -22.20 25.13 24.02
CA ALA A 269 -22.92 25.82 22.96
C ALA A 269 -23.13 27.30 23.36
N ALA A 270 -22.92 28.23 22.42
CA ALA A 270 -23.20 29.65 22.65
C ALA A 270 -24.68 29.87 23.02
N PRO A 271 -24.98 30.79 23.96
CA PRO A 271 -26.33 30.96 24.46
C PRO A 271 -27.24 31.52 23.36
N SER A 272 -28.25 30.74 22.97
CA SER A 272 -29.49 31.29 22.40
C SER A 272 -30.27 31.91 23.55
N GLU A 273 -30.69 33.16 23.38
CA GLU A 273 -31.50 33.91 24.35
C GLU A 273 -32.60 33.02 24.97
N GLY A 274 -32.51 32.80 26.29
CA GLY A 274 -33.62 32.31 27.11
C GLY A 274 -33.65 30.82 27.51
N LYS A 275 -32.74 29.94 27.08
CA LYS A 275 -32.63 28.57 27.64
C LYS A 275 -31.18 28.17 27.87
N GLY A 276 -30.87 27.74 29.09
CA GLY A 276 -29.52 27.37 29.53
C GLY A 276 -28.84 26.43 28.54
N GLY A 277 -27.65 26.82 28.10
CA GLY A 277 -26.83 26.03 27.18
C GLY A 277 -26.45 24.71 27.83
N ALA A 278 -26.79 23.60 27.19
CA ALA A 278 -26.28 22.29 27.55
C ALA A 278 -24.79 22.25 27.23
N SER A 279 -23.95 22.15 28.26
CA SER A 279 -22.54 21.77 28.10
C SER A 279 -22.48 20.26 27.87
N PHE A 280 -21.84 19.82 26.80
CA PHE A 280 -21.58 18.40 26.57
C PHE A 280 -20.08 18.14 26.75
N THR A 281 -19.77 17.09 27.51
CA THR A 281 -18.40 16.63 27.72
C THR A 281 -18.14 15.48 26.75
N VAL A 282 -17.18 15.64 25.85
CA VAL A 282 -16.71 14.55 24.98
C VAL A 282 -15.38 14.03 25.56
N PRO A 283 -15.28 12.74 25.92
CA PRO A 283 -14.01 12.14 26.31
C PRO A 283 -12.96 12.31 25.21
N ALA A 284 -11.71 12.58 25.61
CA ALA A 284 -10.57 12.55 24.70
C ALA A 284 -10.45 11.16 24.05
N ALA A 285 -10.59 11.10 22.73
CA ALA A 285 -10.30 9.95 21.86
C ALA A 285 -10.43 8.57 22.52
N ASP A 286 -11.64 7.98 22.54
CA ASP A 286 -11.83 6.62 23.05
C ASP A 286 -11.29 5.62 22.01
N LEU A 287 -9.96 5.44 21.99
CA LEU A 287 -9.30 4.41 21.20
C LEU A 287 -9.84 3.06 21.64
N VAL A 288 -10.14 2.20 20.67
CA VAL A 288 -10.53 0.82 20.96
C VAL A 288 -9.28 -0.02 21.23
N SER A 289 -9.33 -0.82 22.30
CA SER A 289 -8.34 -1.88 22.54
C SER A 289 -8.93 -3.23 22.10
N GLY A 290 -8.13 -4.04 21.41
CA GLY A 290 -8.58 -5.29 20.82
C GLY A 290 -7.62 -6.43 21.08
N GLN A 291 -8.13 -7.57 21.54
CA GLN A 291 -7.40 -8.83 21.62
C GLN A 291 -8.17 -9.93 20.89
N ILE A 292 -7.61 -10.46 19.80
CA ILE A 292 -8.24 -11.52 19.01
C ILE A 292 -7.24 -12.67 18.91
N ASP A 293 -7.60 -13.82 19.47
CA ASP A 293 -6.72 -14.97 19.62
C ASP A 293 -7.39 -16.29 19.23
N HIS A 294 -6.68 -17.20 18.57
CA HIS A 294 -7.15 -18.54 18.18
C HIS A 294 -8.53 -18.52 17.49
N THR A 295 -8.75 -17.59 16.56
CA THR A 295 -10.08 -17.32 15.98
C THR A 295 -10.11 -17.66 14.49
N THR A 296 -11.24 -18.13 14.00
CA THR A 296 -11.51 -18.33 12.56
C THR A 296 -12.59 -17.40 12.08
N ILE A 297 -12.38 -16.74 10.93
CA ILE A 297 -13.34 -15.86 10.28
C ILE A 297 -13.50 -16.30 8.82
N ASP A 298 -14.73 -16.56 8.35
CA ASP A 298 -14.98 -17.14 7.03
C ASP A 298 -16.20 -16.53 6.33
N GLY A 299 -16.01 -16.00 5.11
CA GLY A 299 -17.10 -15.45 4.30
C GLY A 299 -17.64 -14.09 4.77
N ASP A 300 -16.98 -13.45 5.72
CA ASP A 300 -17.29 -12.10 6.17
C ASP A 300 -16.97 -11.07 5.07
N ALA A 301 -17.62 -9.90 5.08
CA ALA A 301 -17.33 -8.88 4.07
C ALA A 301 -15.87 -8.39 4.18
N TYR A 302 -15.45 -8.00 5.38
CA TYR A 302 -14.05 -7.87 5.78
C TYR A 302 -13.78 -8.95 6.81
N GLY A 303 -12.62 -9.61 6.75
CA GLY A 303 -12.25 -10.55 7.80
C GLY A 303 -12.13 -9.86 9.16
N LEU A 304 -11.37 -8.77 9.22
CA LEU A 304 -11.26 -7.94 10.42
C LEU A 304 -11.01 -6.49 10.03
N PHE A 305 -11.82 -5.58 10.57
CA PHE A 305 -11.64 -4.14 10.40
C PHE A 305 -11.24 -3.50 11.73
N VAL A 306 -10.17 -2.71 11.74
CA VAL A 306 -9.70 -1.99 12.94
C VAL A 306 -9.39 -0.56 12.56
N THR A 307 -9.89 0.44 13.28
CA THR A 307 -9.56 1.86 13.08
C THR A 307 -9.60 2.59 14.41
N ALA A 308 -8.81 3.67 14.55
CA ALA A 308 -8.70 4.42 15.79
C ALA A 308 -8.47 3.50 17.01
N SER A 309 -7.37 2.74 16.93
CA SER A 309 -7.01 1.73 17.93
C SER A 309 -5.56 1.92 18.33
N ASN A 310 -5.24 1.65 19.59
CA ASN A 310 -3.87 1.55 20.06
C ASN A 310 -3.62 0.14 20.61
N GLN A 311 -2.52 -0.48 20.20
CA GLN A 311 -2.07 -1.77 20.72
C GLN A 311 -3.05 -2.93 20.50
N ALA A 312 -3.78 -2.95 19.38
CA ALA A 312 -4.55 -4.13 18.97
C ALA A 312 -3.62 -5.35 18.82
N GLN A 313 -4.04 -6.49 19.37
CA GLN A 313 -3.33 -7.77 19.30
C GLN A 313 -4.17 -8.78 18.52
N ILE A 314 -3.62 -9.27 17.41
CA ILE A 314 -4.26 -10.24 16.52
C ILE A 314 -3.31 -11.43 16.39
N THR A 315 -3.61 -12.53 17.08
CA THR A 315 -2.72 -13.67 17.22
C THR A 315 -3.42 -14.98 16.84
N ASN A 316 -2.74 -15.86 16.11
CA ASN A 316 -3.28 -17.19 15.79
C ASN A 316 -4.66 -17.14 15.11
N VAL A 317 -4.88 -16.17 14.21
CA VAL A 317 -6.16 -15.99 13.52
C VAL A 317 -6.11 -16.59 12.13
N THR A 318 -7.19 -17.24 11.71
CA THR A 318 -7.37 -17.72 10.34
C THR A 318 -8.55 -17.02 9.69
N ILE A 319 -8.31 -16.34 8.57
CA ILE A 319 -9.32 -15.62 7.80
C ILE A 319 -9.40 -16.23 6.41
N ARG A 320 -10.62 -16.55 5.97
CA ARG A 320 -10.88 -17.20 4.68
C ARG A 320 -12.02 -16.50 3.93
N ASN A 321 -11.90 -16.50 2.61
CA ASN A 321 -13.00 -16.16 1.70
C ASN A 321 -13.64 -14.77 1.97
N SER A 322 -12.88 -13.81 2.49
CA SER A 322 -13.39 -12.46 2.72
C SER A 322 -13.80 -11.79 1.42
N LEU A 323 -14.94 -11.09 1.42
CA LEU A 323 -15.50 -10.50 0.20
C LEU A 323 -14.80 -9.19 -0.22
N VAL A 324 -14.05 -8.57 0.69
CA VAL A 324 -13.31 -7.33 0.48
C VAL A 324 -11.83 -7.53 0.82
N HIS A 325 -11.42 -7.32 2.07
CA HIS A 325 -10.05 -7.51 2.53
C HIS A 325 -10.04 -8.49 3.71
N GLY A 326 -8.91 -9.17 3.91
CA GLY A 326 -8.74 -10.05 5.07
C GLY A 326 -8.61 -9.25 6.36
N VAL A 327 -7.43 -8.69 6.63
CA VAL A 327 -7.21 -7.77 7.76
C VAL A 327 -7.01 -6.36 7.23
N LEU A 328 -7.83 -5.42 7.69
CA LEU A 328 -7.70 -4.01 7.37
C LEU A 328 -7.48 -3.22 8.67
N LEU A 329 -6.25 -2.78 8.89
CA LEU A 329 -5.96 -1.70 9.83
C LEU A 329 -6.12 -0.39 9.08
N HIS A 330 -7.15 0.34 9.46
CA HIS A 330 -7.53 1.62 8.91
C HIS A 330 -7.12 2.77 9.85
N ARG A 331 -7.04 3.98 9.30
CA ARG A 331 -6.70 5.26 9.95
C ARG A 331 -6.63 5.25 11.48
N PHE A 332 -5.52 5.77 12.00
CA PHE A 332 -5.26 5.92 13.43
C PHE A 332 -5.19 4.59 14.20
N ALA A 333 -4.91 3.47 13.52
CA ALA A 333 -4.46 2.25 14.17
C ALA A 333 -2.96 2.35 14.43
N LYS A 334 -2.57 2.40 15.69
CA LYS A 334 -1.18 2.55 16.16
C LYS A 334 -0.72 1.34 16.96
N ASN A 335 0.56 1.01 16.82
CA ASN A 335 1.25 0.03 17.68
C ASN A 335 0.60 -1.37 17.70
N ALA A 336 -0.13 -1.74 16.64
CA ALA A 336 -0.77 -3.04 16.57
C ALA A 336 0.25 -4.16 16.35
N VAL A 337 -0.04 -5.33 16.91
CA VAL A 337 0.75 -6.56 16.74
C VAL A 337 -0.13 -7.60 16.06
N ILE A 338 0.33 -8.10 14.92
CA ILE A 338 -0.30 -9.18 14.17
C ILE A 338 0.69 -10.33 14.07
N GLU A 339 0.36 -11.47 14.66
CA GLU A 339 1.24 -12.63 14.71
C GLU A 339 0.52 -13.92 14.33
N ASN A 340 1.21 -14.82 13.64
CA ASN A 340 0.72 -16.17 13.31
C ASN A 340 -0.69 -16.16 12.68
N THR A 341 -0.96 -15.16 11.85
CA THR A 341 -2.27 -14.94 11.24
C THR A 341 -2.24 -15.34 9.77
N SER A 342 -3.23 -16.10 9.31
CA SER A 342 -3.34 -16.56 7.93
C SER A 342 -4.57 -15.95 7.26
N VAL A 343 -4.40 -15.39 6.07
CA VAL A 343 -5.47 -14.84 5.23
C VAL A 343 -5.43 -15.52 3.87
N SER A 344 -6.56 -16.10 3.44
CA SER A 344 -6.61 -16.82 2.16
C SER A 344 -7.93 -16.73 1.40
N GLY A 345 -7.84 -16.81 0.07
CA GLY A 345 -9.00 -16.91 -0.82
C GLY A 345 -9.93 -15.69 -0.82
N GLY A 346 -9.50 -14.55 -0.29
CA GLY A 346 -10.28 -13.31 -0.30
C GLY A 346 -10.30 -12.63 -1.67
N ARG A 347 -11.31 -11.79 -1.93
CA ARG A 347 -11.46 -11.09 -3.23
C ARG A 347 -10.46 -9.94 -3.42
N GLY A 348 -10.07 -9.27 -2.33
CA GLY A 348 -9.11 -8.17 -2.35
C GLY A 348 -7.77 -8.56 -1.74
N ASP A 349 -7.12 -7.61 -1.09
CA ASP A 349 -5.82 -7.80 -0.45
C ASP A 349 -5.92 -8.62 0.84
N GLY A 350 -4.85 -9.37 1.16
CA GLY A 350 -4.78 -10.18 2.37
C GLY A 350 -4.67 -9.31 3.64
N PHE A 351 -3.61 -8.52 3.73
CA PHE A 351 -3.39 -7.56 4.82
C PHE A 351 -3.26 -6.14 4.27
N VAL A 352 -3.98 -5.20 4.87
CA VAL A 352 -3.97 -3.80 4.47
C VAL A 352 -3.71 -2.92 5.68
N LEU A 353 -2.62 -2.17 5.63
CA LEU A 353 -2.37 -1.02 6.49
C LEU A 353 -2.66 0.22 5.65
N SER A 354 -3.76 0.90 5.94
CA SER A 354 -4.16 2.10 5.18
C SER A 354 -3.43 3.35 5.67
N ARG A 355 -3.62 4.49 4.99
CA ARG A 355 -3.10 5.79 5.44
C ARG A 355 -3.46 6.05 6.90
N GLY A 356 -2.52 6.62 7.65
CA GLY A 356 -2.70 6.93 9.07
C GLY A 356 -2.40 5.77 10.03
N THR A 357 -1.86 4.63 9.57
CA THR A 357 -1.40 3.54 10.44
C THR A 357 0.09 3.61 10.72
N GLU A 358 0.49 3.42 11.98
CA GLU A 358 1.89 3.55 12.40
C GLU A 358 2.31 2.52 13.45
N GLY A 359 3.60 2.18 13.45
CA GLY A 359 4.18 1.31 14.47
C GLY A 359 3.62 -0.11 14.45
N VAL A 360 3.03 -0.55 13.34
CA VAL A 360 2.41 -1.88 13.23
C VAL A 360 3.50 -2.92 13.00
N ARG A 361 3.48 -3.99 13.81
CA ARG A 361 4.36 -5.14 13.67
C ARG A 361 3.59 -6.35 13.20
N ILE A 362 3.99 -6.91 12.08
CA ILE A 362 3.43 -8.13 11.50
C ILE A 362 4.52 -9.20 11.43
N SER A 363 4.33 -10.30 12.15
CA SER A 363 5.29 -11.41 12.22
C SER A 363 4.65 -12.76 11.90
N ASN A 364 5.37 -13.60 11.14
CA ASN A 364 4.99 -15.00 10.88
C ASN A 364 3.56 -15.16 10.29
N CYS A 365 3.12 -14.18 9.50
CA CYS A 365 1.79 -14.19 8.89
C CYS A 365 1.82 -14.81 7.49
N THR A 366 0.69 -15.37 7.07
CA THR A 366 0.52 -16.00 5.76
C THR A 366 -0.56 -15.28 4.95
N SER A 367 -0.29 -14.98 3.68
CA SER A 367 -1.25 -14.40 2.74
C SER A 367 -1.23 -15.20 1.43
N GLU A 368 -2.29 -15.96 1.17
CA GLU A 368 -2.34 -16.92 0.05
C GLU A 368 -3.58 -16.81 -0.84
N GLY A 369 -3.37 -16.78 -2.15
CA GLY A 369 -4.47 -16.96 -3.12
C GLY A 369 -5.51 -15.84 -3.11
N ASN A 370 -5.16 -14.64 -2.65
CA ASN A 370 -6.10 -13.52 -2.62
C ASN A 370 -6.18 -12.82 -3.98
N GLY A 371 -7.34 -12.25 -4.31
CA GLY A 371 -7.61 -11.55 -5.56
C GLY A 371 -6.88 -10.21 -5.69
N GLY A 372 -6.28 -9.70 -4.62
CA GLY A 372 -5.47 -8.49 -4.57
C GLY A 372 -3.98 -8.76 -4.33
N ASN A 373 -3.36 -7.89 -3.55
CA ASN A 373 -2.00 -8.03 -3.05
C ASN A 373 -1.96 -8.97 -1.83
N GLY A 374 -0.80 -9.55 -1.55
CA GLY A 374 -0.58 -10.25 -0.28
C GLY A 374 -0.65 -9.29 0.91
N PHE A 375 0.12 -8.20 0.81
CA PHE A 375 0.21 -7.10 1.77
C PHE A 375 0.17 -5.75 1.05
N THR A 376 -0.57 -4.80 1.59
CA THR A 376 -0.58 -3.39 1.16
C THR A 376 -0.29 -2.50 2.35
N LEU A 377 0.82 -1.76 2.30
CA LEU A 377 1.30 -0.86 3.35
C LEU A 377 1.27 0.58 2.82
N ASN A 378 0.26 1.34 3.20
CA ASN A 378 0.08 2.72 2.74
C ASN A 378 0.42 3.73 3.86
N GLY A 379 1.60 4.33 3.76
CA GLY A 379 2.05 5.39 4.65
C GLY A 379 1.95 6.80 4.06
N GLN A 380 1.20 6.99 2.96
CA GLN A 380 1.02 8.33 2.40
C GLN A 380 0.36 9.28 3.43
N PRO A 381 0.68 10.59 3.40
CA PRO A 381 0.01 11.60 4.23
C PRO A 381 -1.51 11.52 4.12
N LEU A 382 -2.30 12.06 5.05
CA LEU A 382 -3.77 12.10 4.94
C LEU A 382 -4.29 13.25 4.06
N ALA A 383 -3.48 14.28 3.86
CA ALA A 383 -3.72 15.34 2.88
C ALA A 383 -2.41 15.79 2.20
N ASP A 384 -2.53 16.38 1.01
CA ASP A 384 -1.40 16.94 0.26
C ASP A 384 -1.13 18.42 0.61
N GLY A 385 -1.99 19.03 1.43
CA GLY A 385 -1.95 20.45 1.80
C GLY A 385 -3.03 20.77 2.84
N PRO A 386 -3.34 22.06 3.07
CA PRO A 386 -4.41 22.45 3.98
C PRO A 386 -5.73 21.75 3.62
N SER A 387 -6.39 21.16 4.61
CA SER A 387 -7.70 20.53 4.46
C SER A 387 -8.69 21.13 5.46
N ALA A 388 -9.98 21.10 5.12
CA ALA A 388 -11.04 21.62 5.99
C ALA A 388 -11.08 20.91 7.35
N SER A 389 -10.60 19.67 7.41
CA SER A 389 -10.47 18.89 8.64
C SER A 389 -9.06 18.90 9.22
N GLY A 390 -8.11 19.73 8.77
CA GLY A 390 -6.77 19.82 9.36
C GLY A 390 -6.01 18.48 9.40
N GLU A 391 -6.08 17.71 8.31
CA GLU A 391 -5.44 16.39 8.21
C GLU A 391 -3.92 16.49 8.18
N ALA A 392 -3.25 15.44 8.64
CA ALA A 392 -1.79 15.36 8.61
C ALA A 392 -1.26 15.36 7.16
N ILE A 393 -0.32 16.27 6.89
CA ILE A 393 0.44 16.35 5.64
C ILE A 393 1.78 15.59 5.71
N GLN A 394 2.08 14.99 6.87
CA GLN A 394 3.25 14.15 7.07
C GLN A 394 2.92 12.69 6.74
N ALA A 395 3.91 11.97 6.23
CA ALA A 395 3.80 10.56 5.93
C ALA A 395 3.85 9.70 7.21
N PHE A 396 3.10 8.61 7.21
CA PHE A 396 3.00 7.66 8.31
C PHE A 396 3.96 6.49 8.10
N GLY A 397 4.37 5.80 9.16
CA GLY A 397 5.40 4.77 9.01
C GLY A 397 5.75 3.94 10.23
N ASN A 398 7.00 3.48 10.27
CA ASN A 398 7.52 2.54 11.27
C ASN A 398 6.78 1.20 11.28
N ASN A 399 6.27 0.78 10.12
CA ASN A 399 5.56 -0.47 9.95
C ASN A 399 6.53 -1.57 9.53
N TRP A 400 6.39 -2.75 10.13
CA TRP A 400 7.33 -3.86 9.98
C TRP A 400 6.60 -5.14 9.61
N VAL A 401 7.03 -5.79 8.52
CA VAL A 401 6.61 -7.14 8.12
C VAL A 401 7.82 -8.05 8.16
N SER A 402 7.75 -9.15 8.93
CA SER A 402 8.84 -10.15 8.98
C SER A 402 8.38 -11.59 9.03
N GLY A 403 9.17 -12.47 8.42
CA GLY A 403 8.91 -13.91 8.45
C GLY A 403 7.60 -14.29 7.75
N ALA A 404 7.07 -13.43 6.87
CA ALA A 404 5.79 -13.66 6.22
C ALA A 404 5.92 -14.70 5.09
N THR A 405 4.87 -15.48 4.88
CA THR A 405 4.72 -16.37 3.72
C THR A 405 3.63 -15.82 2.81
N ILE A 406 4.02 -15.39 1.61
CA ILE A 406 3.14 -14.71 0.65
C ILE A 406 3.14 -15.51 -0.63
N LYS A 407 1.98 -16.05 -1.03
CA LYS A 407 1.93 -17.04 -2.10
C LYS A 407 0.73 -16.84 -3.01
N ASN A 408 0.97 -16.85 -4.31
CA ASN A 408 -0.08 -16.94 -5.34
C ASN A 408 -1.20 -15.90 -5.21
N ASN A 409 -0.90 -14.71 -4.67
CA ASN A 409 -1.83 -13.58 -4.71
C ASN A 409 -1.86 -13.04 -6.15
N ARG A 410 -3.04 -12.66 -6.65
CA ARG A 410 -3.22 -12.32 -8.06
C ARG A 410 -2.38 -11.13 -8.50
N ARG A 411 -2.18 -10.14 -7.63
CA ARG A 411 -1.38 -8.94 -7.91
C ARG A 411 0.01 -9.07 -7.32
N TYR A 412 0.37 -8.22 -6.36
CA TYR A 412 1.73 -8.17 -5.83
C TYR A 412 1.84 -9.01 -4.56
N GLY A 413 3.04 -9.49 -4.26
CA GLY A 413 3.31 -10.05 -2.93
C GLY A 413 3.15 -8.98 -1.85
N VAL A 414 3.90 -7.88 -1.99
CA VAL A 414 3.84 -6.71 -1.10
C VAL A 414 3.80 -5.43 -1.92
N GLU A 415 2.91 -4.50 -1.58
CA GLU A 415 2.90 -3.12 -2.08
C GLU A 415 3.13 -2.15 -0.92
N VAL A 416 4.12 -1.25 -1.06
CA VAL A 416 4.38 -0.13 -0.16
C VAL A 416 4.10 1.17 -0.92
N LEU A 417 3.16 1.95 -0.39
CA LEU A 417 2.72 3.23 -0.95
C LEU A 417 3.13 4.35 0.01
N GLY A 418 4.11 5.15 -0.37
CA GLY A 418 4.63 6.23 0.47
C GLY A 418 5.12 5.74 1.83
N GLY A 419 5.08 6.65 2.81
CA GLY A 419 5.47 6.35 4.18
C GLY A 419 6.97 6.44 4.45
N ASN A 420 7.32 6.37 5.73
CA ASN A 420 8.69 6.45 6.21
C ASN A 420 9.07 5.21 7.04
N ALA A 421 10.29 4.72 6.90
CA ALA A 421 10.83 3.63 7.74
C ALA A 421 9.96 2.35 7.74
N VAL A 422 9.48 1.95 6.56
CA VAL A 422 8.77 0.68 6.36
C VAL A 422 9.77 -0.44 6.12
N SER A 423 9.61 -1.57 6.80
CA SER A 423 10.51 -2.72 6.68
C SER A 423 9.78 -3.98 6.24
N VAL A 424 10.34 -4.69 5.26
CA VAL A 424 9.90 -6.03 4.84
C VAL A 424 11.12 -6.93 4.88
N GLN A 425 11.12 -7.90 5.80
CA GLN A 425 12.31 -8.68 6.10
C GLN A 425 12.05 -10.18 6.18
N ASN A 426 13.06 -10.99 5.83
CA ASN A 426 13.09 -12.44 6.04
C ASN A 426 11.81 -13.17 5.56
N SER A 427 11.14 -12.63 4.53
CA SER A 427 9.85 -13.12 4.06
C SER A 427 10.01 -13.96 2.80
N ARG A 428 9.12 -14.94 2.60
CA ARG A 428 9.06 -15.77 1.39
C ARG A 428 7.88 -15.31 0.55
N ILE A 429 8.17 -14.80 -0.64
CA ILE A 429 7.19 -14.29 -1.61
C ILE A 429 7.27 -15.17 -2.84
N SER A 430 6.15 -15.75 -3.27
CA SER A 430 6.10 -16.63 -4.43
C SER A 430 4.89 -16.39 -5.33
N GLY A 431 5.12 -16.42 -6.65
CA GLY A 431 4.09 -16.21 -7.66
C GLY A 431 3.61 -14.76 -7.73
N GLY A 432 2.40 -14.58 -8.29
CA GLY A 432 1.80 -13.26 -8.53
C GLY A 432 2.42 -12.51 -9.70
N ASP A 433 1.95 -11.29 -9.92
CA ASP A 433 2.37 -10.43 -11.02
C ASP A 433 3.74 -9.77 -10.73
N MET A 434 3.94 -9.26 -9.52
CA MET A 434 5.20 -8.69 -9.03
C MET A 434 5.47 -9.12 -7.58
N GLY A 435 6.74 -9.24 -7.18
CA GLY A 435 7.11 -9.67 -5.83
C GLY A 435 6.88 -8.58 -4.78
N ILE A 436 7.81 -7.63 -4.68
CA ILE A 436 7.74 -6.49 -3.75
C ILE A 436 7.76 -5.20 -4.56
N VAL A 437 6.80 -4.31 -4.34
CA VAL A 437 6.69 -3.02 -5.02
C VAL A 437 6.68 -1.89 -4.01
N VAL A 438 7.59 -0.94 -4.15
CA VAL A 438 7.70 0.27 -3.34
C VAL A 438 7.53 1.48 -4.26
N ARG A 439 6.60 2.38 -3.93
CA ARG A 439 6.26 3.52 -4.77
C ARG A 439 5.70 4.71 -4.00
N GLU A 440 5.34 5.77 -4.72
CA GLU A 440 4.70 6.98 -4.18
C GLU A 440 5.54 7.71 -3.12
N LYS A 441 6.81 8.00 -3.45
CA LYS A 441 7.74 8.76 -2.60
C LYS A 441 7.98 8.16 -1.20
N ALA A 442 7.97 6.83 -1.10
CA ALA A 442 8.33 6.16 0.15
C ALA A 442 9.80 6.43 0.52
N THR A 443 10.08 6.65 1.80
CA THR A 443 11.41 6.99 2.31
C THR A 443 11.91 6.00 3.36
N HIS A 444 13.22 5.77 3.39
CA HIS A 444 13.87 4.89 4.38
C HIS A 444 13.29 3.46 4.43
N VAL A 445 12.84 2.95 3.28
CA VAL A 445 12.29 1.59 3.18
C VAL A 445 13.42 0.55 3.24
N GLN A 446 13.26 -0.49 4.06
CA GLN A 446 14.22 -1.57 4.19
C GLN A 446 13.65 -2.89 3.66
N LEU A 447 14.23 -3.41 2.59
CA LEU A 447 13.90 -4.71 2.02
C LEU A 447 15.11 -5.64 2.25
N ALA A 448 15.04 -6.50 3.27
CA ALA A 448 16.21 -7.28 3.70
C ALA A 448 15.95 -8.78 3.84
N GLY A 449 16.83 -9.63 3.29
CA GLY A 449 16.78 -11.08 3.52
C GLY A 449 15.54 -11.77 2.94
N ASN A 450 14.82 -11.14 2.01
CA ASN A 450 13.60 -11.72 1.43
C ASN A 450 13.94 -12.73 0.32
N GLN A 451 13.10 -13.75 0.19
CA GLN A 451 13.15 -14.74 -0.89
C GLN A 451 11.96 -14.48 -1.82
N VAL A 452 12.21 -13.97 -3.02
CA VAL A 452 11.20 -13.63 -4.02
C VAL A 452 11.32 -14.60 -5.19
N LYS A 453 10.36 -15.51 -5.34
CA LYS A 453 10.40 -16.60 -6.32
C LYS A 453 9.27 -16.49 -7.34
N GLU A 454 9.63 -16.55 -8.61
CA GLU A 454 8.71 -16.69 -9.75
C GLU A 454 7.57 -15.65 -9.84
N PRO A 455 7.76 -14.34 -9.52
CA PRO A 455 6.78 -13.34 -9.94
C PRO A 455 6.83 -13.18 -11.46
N ALA A 456 5.64 -13.05 -12.07
CA ALA A 456 5.48 -13.10 -13.52
C ALA A 456 6.27 -12.01 -14.27
N ARG A 457 6.30 -10.78 -13.74
CA ARG A 457 6.98 -9.64 -14.39
C ARG A 457 8.23 -9.19 -13.67
N GLN A 458 8.14 -8.87 -12.39
CA GLN A 458 9.24 -8.21 -11.67
C GLN A 458 9.39 -8.72 -10.24
N GLY A 459 10.65 -8.89 -9.81
CA GLY A 459 10.99 -9.32 -8.46
C GLY A 459 10.77 -8.22 -7.41
N ILE A 460 11.73 -7.30 -7.31
CA ILE A 460 11.68 -6.16 -6.40
C ILE A 460 11.69 -4.87 -7.22
N VAL A 461 10.72 -4.00 -6.95
CA VAL A 461 10.43 -2.79 -7.74
C VAL A 461 10.44 -1.58 -6.83
N LEU A 462 11.28 -0.59 -7.12
CA LEU A 462 11.28 0.72 -6.46
C LEU A 462 10.99 1.79 -7.50
N ARG A 463 9.94 2.57 -7.34
CA ARG A 463 9.56 3.57 -8.35
C ARG A 463 8.88 4.81 -7.81
N ASP A 464 8.62 5.79 -8.68
CA ASP A 464 7.74 6.92 -8.37
C ASP A 464 8.22 7.77 -7.18
N GLY A 465 9.50 8.15 -7.20
CA GLY A 465 10.09 9.10 -6.24
C GLY A 465 10.61 8.48 -4.95
N VAL A 466 10.78 7.16 -4.88
CA VAL A 466 11.35 6.47 -3.71
C VAL A 466 12.77 6.94 -3.43
N SER A 467 13.09 7.22 -2.16
CA SER A 467 14.42 7.73 -1.77
C SER A 467 14.91 7.14 -0.45
N GLY A 468 16.23 6.90 -0.35
CA GLY A 468 16.83 6.37 0.88
C GLY A 468 16.41 4.93 1.20
N ALA A 469 15.90 4.19 0.20
CA ALA A 469 15.56 2.80 0.37
C ALA A 469 16.82 1.90 0.31
N THR A 470 16.81 0.83 1.09
CA THR A 470 17.87 -0.19 1.14
C THR A 470 17.29 -1.53 0.73
N VAL A 471 17.89 -2.14 -0.30
CA VAL A 471 17.57 -3.49 -0.79
C VAL A 471 18.80 -4.34 -0.56
N SER A 472 18.78 -5.18 0.47
CA SER A 472 19.98 -5.90 0.94
C SER A 472 19.78 -7.39 1.18
N GLY A 473 20.68 -8.23 0.68
CA GLY A 473 20.69 -9.66 1.02
C GLY A 473 19.43 -10.42 0.55
N ASN A 474 18.71 -9.92 -0.44
CA ASN A 474 17.52 -10.59 -0.97
C ASN A 474 17.93 -11.63 -2.02
N VAL A 475 17.16 -12.71 -2.12
CA VAL A 475 17.27 -13.73 -3.16
C VAL A 475 16.07 -13.59 -4.09
N VAL A 476 16.31 -13.33 -5.37
CA VAL A 476 15.25 -13.19 -6.39
C VAL A 476 15.45 -14.24 -7.49
N THR A 477 14.49 -15.14 -7.66
CA THR A 477 14.62 -16.30 -8.54
C THR A 477 13.50 -16.36 -9.59
N GLY A 478 13.83 -16.64 -10.86
CA GLY A 478 12.86 -17.07 -11.88
C GLY A 478 11.86 -16.00 -12.36
N THR A 479 12.30 -14.76 -12.56
CA THR A 479 11.44 -13.65 -13.01
C THR A 479 11.99 -12.97 -14.28
N GLN A 480 11.19 -12.16 -14.97
CA GLN A 480 11.69 -11.43 -16.16
C GLN A 480 12.74 -10.38 -15.76
N THR A 481 12.38 -9.46 -14.86
CA THR A 481 13.30 -8.45 -14.33
C THR A 481 13.42 -8.58 -12.81
N ALA A 482 14.60 -8.95 -12.32
CA ALA A 482 14.75 -9.24 -10.90
C ALA A 482 14.67 -8.00 -10.02
N LEU A 483 15.45 -6.96 -10.31
CA LEU A 483 15.42 -5.68 -9.60
C LEU A 483 15.10 -4.55 -10.59
N TYR A 484 14.08 -3.74 -10.29
CA TYR A 484 13.65 -2.65 -11.15
C TYR A 484 13.57 -1.34 -10.36
N LEU A 485 14.37 -0.35 -10.77
CA LEU A 485 14.37 0.97 -10.17
C LEU A 485 13.95 2.01 -11.21
N ARG A 486 12.94 2.82 -10.91
CA ARG A 486 12.49 3.90 -11.78
C ARG A 486 12.21 5.20 -11.03
N ASP A 487 12.91 6.28 -11.35
CA ASP A 487 12.73 7.54 -10.63
C ASP A 487 12.93 7.35 -9.12
N ALA A 488 13.99 6.63 -8.73
CA ALA A 488 14.24 6.19 -7.37
C ALA A 488 15.74 6.22 -7.02
N ALA A 489 16.05 6.57 -5.77
CA ALA A 489 17.41 6.61 -5.22
C ALA A 489 17.55 5.59 -4.07
N SER A 490 18.43 4.61 -4.23
CA SER A 490 18.48 3.46 -3.29
C SER A 490 19.85 2.81 -3.18
N VAL A 491 20.10 2.12 -2.07
CA VAL A 491 21.25 1.24 -1.88
C VAL A 491 20.83 -0.19 -2.17
N VAL A 492 21.42 -0.81 -3.19
CA VAL A 492 21.17 -2.19 -3.63
C VAL A 492 22.43 -3.00 -3.41
N THR A 493 22.47 -3.77 -2.32
CA THR A 493 23.70 -4.41 -1.85
C THR A 493 23.55 -5.89 -1.52
N GLY A 494 24.52 -6.71 -1.94
CA GLY A 494 24.59 -8.12 -1.52
C GLY A 494 23.38 -8.97 -1.92
N ASN A 495 22.61 -8.58 -2.95
CA ASN A 495 21.47 -9.36 -3.41
C ASN A 495 21.93 -10.46 -4.38
N THR A 496 21.20 -11.58 -4.37
CA THR A 496 21.43 -12.72 -5.26
C THR A 496 20.24 -12.82 -6.23
N VAL A 497 20.53 -12.75 -7.53
CA VAL A 497 19.56 -12.96 -8.59
C VAL A 497 19.87 -14.27 -9.31
N GLU A 498 18.86 -15.12 -9.41
CA GLU A 498 18.94 -16.44 -10.01
C GLU A 498 17.94 -16.58 -11.16
N SER A 499 18.41 -17.06 -12.31
CA SER A 499 17.54 -17.41 -13.44
C SER A 499 16.62 -16.28 -13.92
N ALA A 500 17.08 -15.02 -13.92
CA ALA A 500 16.31 -13.93 -14.51
C ALA A 500 16.25 -14.05 -16.05
N HIS A 501 15.09 -13.76 -16.66
CA HIS A 501 14.83 -14.04 -18.08
C HIS A 501 14.98 -12.85 -19.03
N LYS A 502 15.12 -11.63 -18.49
CA LYS A 502 15.25 -10.40 -19.30
C LYS A 502 16.37 -9.51 -18.82
N HIS A 503 16.30 -9.08 -17.56
CA HIS A 503 17.30 -8.21 -16.92
C HIS A 503 17.52 -8.61 -15.46
N GLY A 504 18.77 -8.55 -15.00
CA GLY A 504 19.07 -8.68 -13.58
C GLY A 504 18.66 -7.42 -12.83
N ILE A 505 19.11 -6.26 -13.34
CA ILE A 505 18.76 -4.94 -12.80
C ILE A 505 18.34 -4.02 -13.94
N THR A 506 17.24 -3.29 -13.78
CA THR A 506 16.86 -2.20 -14.69
C THR A 506 16.81 -0.88 -13.94
N LEU A 507 17.47 0.15 -14.49
CA LEU A 507 17.41 1.54 -14.04
C LEU A 507 16.72 2.39 -15.11
N LYS A 508 15.71 3.15 -14.70
CA LYS A 508 14.95 4.03 -15.60
C LYS A 508 14.68 5.39 -14.96
N GLY A 509 14.68 6.46 -15.74
CA GLY A 509 14.40 7.80 -15.23
C GLY A 509 15.47 8.30 -14.28
N ASN A 510 15.13 9.17 -13.34
CA ASN A 510 16.11 9.76 -12.41
C ASN A 510 16.52 8.76 -11.31
N VAL A 511 17.77 8.31 -11.33
CA VAL A 511 18.32 7.36 -10.35
C VAL A 511 19.51 7.93 -9.58
N ALA A 512 19.64 9.26 -9.54
CA ALA A 512 20.74 9.95 -8.88
C ALA A 512 20.92 9.50 -7.42
N GLY A 513 22.16 9.15 -7.06
CA GLY A 513 22.49 8.68 -5.71
C GLY A 513 22.30 7.18 -5.48
N THR A 514 21.82 6.43 -6.49
CA THR A 514 21.71 4.98 -6.41
C THR A 514 23.08 4.31 -6.31
N GLN A 515 23.22 3.34 -5.42
CA GLN A 515 24.44 2.56 -5.22
C GLN A 515 24.13 1.07 -5.41
N ILE A 516 24.87 0.40 -6.30
CA ILE A 516 24.67 -1.01 -6.62
C ILE A 516 25.98 -1.74 -6.39
N THR A 517 26.07 -2.47 -5.28
CA THR A 517 27.35 -3.01 -4.81
C THR A 517 27.26 -4.47 -4.38
N GLY A 518 28.22 -5.31 -4.78
CA GLY A 518 28.36 -6.66 -4.22
C GLY A 518 27.21 -7.62 -4.53
N ASN A 519 26.42 -7.38 -5.57
CA ASN A 519 25.32 -8.26 -5.96
C ASN A 519 25.83 -9.40 -6.85
N THR A 520 25.22 -10.58 -6.74
CA THR A 520 25.46 -11.72 -7.63
C THR A 520 24.29 -11.86 -8.58
N LEU A 521 24.53 -11.71 -9.88
CA LEU A 521 23.50 -11.64 -10.92
C LEU A 521 23.69 -12.77 -11.93
N SER A 522 22.72 -13.68 -12.00
CA SER A 522 22.70 -14.80 -12.94
C SER A 522 21.35 -14.91 -13.66
N GLY A 523 21.37 -15.48 -14.86
CA GLY A 523 20.19 -15.57 -15.72
C GLY A 523 20.51 -15.58 -17.21
N ALA A 524 19.47 -15.51 -18.03
CA ALA A 524 19.59 -15.44 -19.48
C ALA A 524 18.66 -14.35 -20.01
N GLY A 525 19.21 -13.32 -20.68
CA GLY A 525 18.41 -12.18 -21.14
C GLY A 525 19.21 -11.18 -21.96
N THR A 526 18.56 -10.09 -22.37
CA THR A 526 19.17 -9.08 -23.26
C THR A 526 20.34 -8.34 -22.62
N SER A 527 20.31 -8.14 -21.30
CA SER A 527 21.41 -7.50 -20.56
C SER A 527 21.33 -7.84 -19.07
N VAL A 528 22.47 -7.95 -18.40
CA VAL A 528 22.52 -8.05 -16.92
C VAL A 528 21.90 -6.81 -16.30
N MET A 529 22.29 -5.65 -16.83
CA MET A 529 21.86 -4.34 -16.38
C MET A 529 21.30 -3.57 -17.58
N ASP A 530 20.08 -3.07 -17.48
CA ASP A 530 19.47 -2.16 -18.45
C ASP A 530 19.45 -0.74 -17.88
N VAL A 531 20.21 0.17 -18.48
CA VAL A 531 20.42 1.54 -17.99
C VAL A 531 20.24 2.59 -19.08
N ASP A 532 19.84 2.19 -20.28
CA ASP A 532 19.78 3.06 -21.47
C ASP A 532 18.81 4.24 -21.26
N LEU A 533 17.81 4.07 -20.39
CA LEU A 533 16.81 5.07 -20.05
C LEU A 533 17.03 5.71 -18.67
N SER A 534 18.18 5.50 -18.04
CA SER A 534 18.54 6.10 -16.75
C SER A 534 19.12 7.51 -16.92
N ARG A 535 18.92 8.36 -15.91
CA ARG A 535 19.46 9.71 -15.80
C ARG A 535 20.00 9.92 -14.39
N GLY A 536 20.98 10.80 -14.25
CA GLY A 536 21.66 11.04 -12.97
C GLY A 536 22.78 10.04 -12.69
N SER A 537 23.69 10.42 -11.79
CA SER A 537 24.84 9.60 -11.42
C SER A 537 24.46 8.47 -10.46
N TYR A 538 24.87 7.25 -10.77
CA TYR A 538 24.78 6.09 -9.89
C TYR A 538 26.13 5.38 -9.80
N SER A 539 26.34 4.63 -8.73
CA SER A 539 27.53 3.80 -8.52
C SER A 539 27.20 2.33 -8.81
N ASN A 540 28.11 1.64 -9.50
CA ASN A 540 28.01 0.21 -9.78
C ASN A 540 29.40 -0.42 -9.55
N VAL A 541 29.58 -1.14 -8.43
CA VAL A 541 30.88 -1.61 -7.96
C VAL A 541 30.80 -3.07 -7.49
N ASN A 542 31.81 -3.89 -7.83
CA ASN A 542 31.98 -5.24 -7.30
C ASN A 542 30.77 -6.20 -7.48
N ASN A 543 29.99 -6.05 -8.55
CA ASN A 543 28.91 -6.98 -8.86
C ASN A 543 29.41 -8.20 -9.65
N ASN A 544 29.06 -9.40 -9.20
CA ASN A 544 29.41 -10.65 -9.90
C ASN A 544 28.35 -10.98 -10.95
N VAL A 545 28.73 -10.92 -12.22
CA VAL A 545 27.83 -11.14 -13.36
C VAL A 545 28.22 -12.36 -14.21
N LYS A 546 29.15 -13.20 -13.70
CA LYS A 546 29.70 -14.34 -14.44
C LYS A 546 28.64 -15.37 -14.84
N GLY A 547 27.55 -15.47 -14.09
CA GLY A 547 26.42 -16.38 -14.35
C GLY A 547 25.39 -15.84 -15.34
N TRP A 548 25.68 -14.78 -16.09
CA TRP A 548 24.72 -14.19 -17.04
C TRP A 548 24.99 -14.59 -18.49
N HIS A 549 23.96 -15.11 -19.16
CA HIS A 549 23.99 -15.47 -20.57
C HIS A 549 23.23 -14.42 -21.41
N LYS A 550 23.94 -13.72 -22.31
CA LYS A 550 23.31 -12.73 -23.19
C LYS A 550 22.58 -13.43 -24.35
N THR A 551 21.27 -13.24 -24.44
CA THR A 551 20.43 -13.84 -25.50
C THR A 551 20.23 -12.93 -26.71
N ALA A 552 20.72 -11.68 -26.67
CA ALA A 552 20.76 -10.81 -27.84
C ALA A 552 21.69 -11.44 -28.90
N GLY A 553 21.09 -12.14 -29.88
CA GLY A 553 21.84 -12.86 -30.90
C GLY A 553 22.80 -11.95 -31.68
N PHE A 554 23.91 -12.54 -32.14
CA PHE A 554 24.92 -11.88 -32.99
C PHE A 554 24.29 -11.03 -34.12
N TRP A 555 23.18 -11.50 -34.71
CA TRP A 555 22.43 -10.79 -35.76
C TRP A 555 21.72 -9.51 -35.30
N THR A 556 21.26 -9.45 -34.04
CA THR A 556 20.66 -8.23 -33.46
C THR A 556 21.73 -7.19 -33.15
N TRP A 557 22.89 -7.63 -32.65
CA TRP A 557 24.07 -6.77 -32.50
C TRP A 557 24.55 -6.26 -33.87
N MET A 558 24.64 -7.14 -34.87
CA MET A 558 25.03 -6.78 -36.22
C MET A 558 24.07 -5.75 -36.84
N LYS A 559 22.75 -5.96 -36.79
CA LYS A 559 21.77 -4.95 -37.27
C LYS A 559 21.87 -3.62 -36.52
N ARG A 560 22.26 -3.61 -35.24
CA ARG A 560 22.48 -2.38 -34.45
C ARG A 560 23.74 -1.64 -34.90
N VAL A 561 24.79 -2.35 -35.34
CA VAL A 561 26.05 -1.78 -35.84
C VAL A 561 25.92 -1.34 -37.30
N PHE A 562 25.29 -2.15 -38.16
CA PHE A 562 25.03 -1.89 -39.57
C PHE A 562 23.81 -0.97 -39.78
N LYS A 563 23.76 0.16 -39.06
CA LYS A 563 22.88 1.27 -39.46
C LYS A 563 23.45 1.88 -40.76
N PRO A 564 22.62 2.32 -41.72
CA PRO A 564 23.09 2.87 -43.00
C PRO A 564 24.19 3.93 -42.84
N MET A 565 24.04 4.77 -41.82
CA MET A 565 25.00 5.82 -41.47
C MET A 565 26.39 5.27 -41.09
N ASN A 566 26.47 4.22 -40.26
CA ASN A 566 27.74 3.66 -39.82
C ASN A 566 28.45 2.93 -40.96
N VAL A 567 27.69 2.29 -41.85
CA VAL A 567 28.23 1.64 -43.05
C VAL A 567 28.84 2.69 -43.97
N ILE A 568 28.15 3.81 -44.19
CA ILE A 568 28.68 4.93 -44.98
C ILE A 568 29.98 5.46 -44.36
N TRP A 569 30.03 5.73 -43.05
CA TRP A 569 31.25 6.20 -42.40
C TRP A 569 32.39 5.18 -42.45
N ALA A 570 32.10 3.89 -42.26
CA ALA A 570 33.08 2.82 -42.41
C ALA A 570 33.62 2.76 -43.85
N SER A 571 32.76 2.92 -44.86
CA SER A 571 33.16 3.00 -46.26
C SER A 571 34.02 4.23 -46.56
N VAL A 572 33.72 5.38 -45.95
CA VAL A 572 34.54 6.61 -46.06
C VAL A 572 35.91 6.39 -45.43
N PHE A 573 35.98 5.88 -44.20
CA PHE A 573 37.26 5.57 -43.54
C PHE A 573 38.07 4.51 -44.30
N LEU A 574 37.40 3.51 -44.87
CA LEU A 574 38.03 2.49 -45.71
C LEU A 574 38.57 3.11 -47.00
N LEU A 575 37.82 3.99 -47.66
CA LEU A 575 38.27 4.73 -48.84
C LEU A 575 39.50 5.59 -48.54
N VAL A 576 39.50 6.31 -47.42
CA VAL A 576 40.65 7.10 -46.96
C VAL A 576 41.85 6.18 -46.68
N GLY A 577 41.64 5.06 -45.98
CA GLY A 577 42.69 4.08 -45.70
C GLY A 577 43.29 3.45 -46.96
N ILE A 578 42.44 3.06 -47.93
CA ILE A 578 42.87 2.52 -49.24
C ILE A 578 43.61 3.59 -50.04
N SER A 579 43.15 4.85 -50.00
CA SER A 579 43.81 5.96 -50.69
C SER A 579 45.19 6.24 -50.11
N MET A 580 45.33 6.22 -48.77
CA MET A 580 46.62 6.33 -48.09
C MET A 580 47.55 5.15 -48.40
N TYR A 581 47.02 3.93 -48.44
CA TYR A 581 47.80 2.73 -48.75
C TYR A 581 48.27 2.71 -50.22
N ARG A 582 47.41 3.10 -51.16
CA ARG A 582 47.78 3.28 -52.57
C ARG A 582 48.81 4.41 -52.73
N SER A 583 48.63 5.53 -52.05
CA SER A 583 49.61 6.62 -52.01
C SER A 583 51.00 6.19 -51.52
N ARG A 584 51.10 5.17 -50.67
CA ARG A 584 52.38 4.62 -50.20
C ARG A 584 52.97 3.55 -51.12
N SER A 585 52.17 2.89 -51.95
CA SER A 585 52.60 1.75 -52.79
C SER A 585 52.78 2.12 -54.28
N THR A 586 52.25 3.24 -54.74
CA THR A 586 52.60 3.83 -56.04
C THR A 586 53.57 4.99 -55.84
N GLY A 587 54.86 4.76 -56.08
CA GLY A 587 55.80 5.84 -56.34
C GLY A 587 55.26 6.71 -57.48
N LEU A 588 54.99 7.98 -57.19
CA LEU A 588 54.51 8.98 -58.13
C LEU A 588 55.52 9.17 -59.27
N ARG A 589 55.33 8.47 -60.39
CA ARG A 589 55.79 8.92 -61.70
C ARG A 589 54.73 9.85 -62.29
N ILE A 590 54.65 11.07 -61.75
CA ILE A 590 54.01 12.18 -62.44
C ILE A 590 55.12 13.04 -63.03
N GLY A 591 55.39 12.84 -64.31
CA GLY A 591 56.07 13.83 -65.10
C GLY A 591 55.11 14.98 -65.40
N ARG A 592 55.43 16.19 -64.93
CA ARG A 592 55.19 17.42 -65.69
C ARG A 592 56.09 18.54 -65.17
N ARG A 593 56.70 19.19 -66.16
CA ARG A 593 57.30 20.53 -66.18
C ARG A 593 56.95 21.39 -64.98
N GLY A 594 57.98 22.00 -64.41
CA GLY A 594 57.89 22.95 -63.32
C GLY A 594 56.90 24.08 -63.62
N ALA A 595 56.06 24.32 -62.64
CA ALA A 595 55.48 25.61 -62.32
C ALA A 595 55.21 25.56 -60.81
N HIS A 596 55.91 26.41 -60.05
CA HIS A 596 55.82 26.42 -58.60
C HIS A 596 54.57 27.22 -58.20
N PRO A 597 53.70 26.77 -57.27
CA PRO A 597 52.43 27.43 -56.96
C PRO A 597 52.52 28.83 -56.30
N TYR A 598 53.69 29.48 -56.36
CA TYR A 598 53.96 30.82 -55.84
C TYR A 598 54.68 31.73 -56.85
N GLU A 599 54.71 31.38 -58.15
CA GLU A 599 55.31 32.20 -59.21
C GLU A 599 54.56 33.52 -59.52
N HIS A 600 53.45 33.82 -58.83
CA HIS A 600 52.75 35.11 -58.93
C HIS A 600 52.86 35.98 -57.67
N GLN A 601 53.91 35.80 -56.87
CA GLN A 601 54.25 36.72 -55.78
C GLN A 601 55.44 37.61 -56.13
N ASP A 602 55.40 38.19 -57.34
CA ASP A 602 56.32 39.25 -57.69
C ASP A 602 56.00 40.52 -56.90
N LYS A 603 57.06 41.09 -56.34
CA LYS A 603 57.06 42.22 -55.42
C LYS A 603 56.47 43.47 -56.09
N LEU A 604 55.32 43.92 -55.60
CA LEU A 604 54.86 45.29 -55.79
C LEU A 604 55.51 46.17 -54.72
N GLU A 605 56.51 46.94 -55.15
CA GLU A 605 57.00 48.23 -54.63
C GLU A 605 56.93 48.49 -53.12
N GLU A 606 58.11 48.54 -52.49
CA GLU A 606 58.35 49.25 -51.24
C GLU A 606 58.03 50.75 -51.41
N ARG A 607 57.00 51.24 -50.72
CA ARG A 607 56.88 52.66 -50.36
C ARG A 607 56.31 52.83 -48.94
N PRO A 608 56.76 53.88 -48.22
CA PRO A 608 56.99 53.85 -46.77
C PRO A 608 55.73 53.95 -45.90
N VAL A 609 55.80 53.30 -44.73
CA VAL A 609 54.81 53.35 -43.65
C VAL A 609 54.63 54.79 -43.16
N ARG A 610 53.45 55.37 -43.43
CA ARG A 610 53.05 56.69 -42.93
C ARG A 610 51.96 56.52 -41.88
N LEU A 611 52.30 56.81 -40.62
CA LEU A 611 51.41 56.86 -39.47
C LEU A 611 50.22 57.81 -39.72
N LEU A 612 49.00 57.35 -39.49
CA LEU A 612 47.80 58.20 -39.41
C LEU A 612 47.14 58.01 -38.05
N ARG A 613 47.44 58.94 -37.12
CA ARG A 613 46.74 59.12 -35.85
C ARG A 613 45.66 60.20 -36.03
N ARG A 614 44.41 59.77 -35.81
CA ARG A 614 43.20 60.45 -35.31
C ARG A 614 42.79 61.85 -35.83
N ALA A 615 41.50 61.88 -36.17
CA ALA A 615 40.54 62.99 -36.31
C ALA A 615 40.87 64.35 -35.67
N GLY A 616 40.45 65.39 -36.40
CA GLY A 616 40.04 66.68 -35.84
C GLY A 616 39.70 67.69 -36.93
N ALA A 617 38.44 68.14 -36.98
CA ALA A 617 38.06 69.38 -37.65
C ALA A 617 37.96 70.50 -36.60
N THR A 618 38.88 71.46 -36.75
CA THR A 618 38.78 72.93 -36.55
C THR A 618 38.33 73.51 -35.18
N VAL A 619 39.22 74.11 -34.35
CA VAL A 619 39.84 75.49 -34.38
C VAL A 619 39.01 76.49 -33.54
N PRO A 620 39.54 77.53 -32.81
CA PRO A 620 40.84 78.23 -32.92
C PRO A 620 41.64 78.53 -31.61
N ALA A 621 42.85 79.05 -31.83
CA ALA A 621 43.86 79.65 -30.92
C ALA A 621 43.46 81.07 -30.41
N PRO A 622 44.27 81.88 -29.67
CA PRO A 622 45.73 81.80 -29.33
C PRO A 622 46.04 82.28 -27.86
N PRO A 623 47.20 82.90 -27.54
CA PRO A 623 48.55 82.37 -27.38
C PRO A 623 49.12 82.61 -25.95
N GLY A 624 50.31 82.06 -25.67
CA GLY A 624 51.27 82.79 -24.84
C GLY A 624 51.77 82.11 -23.57
N ALA A 625 53.02 81.66 -23.66
CA ALA A 625 54.08 81.80 -22.65
C ALA A 625 53.87 81.24 -21.23
N ALA A 626 54.59 80.14 -20.96
CA ALA A 626 55.67 80.01 -19.97
C ALA A 626 55.80 81.04 -18.82
N PRO A 627 56.52 80.72 -17.73
CA PRO A 627 56.76 79.43 -17.06
C PRO A 627 56.58 79.57 -15.52
N ALA A 628 57.11 78.60 -14.77
CA ALA A 628 57.57 78.71 -13.37
C ALA A 628 56.58 78.39 -12.23
N THR A 629 56.81 77.19 -11.67
CA THR A 629 57.07 76.90 -10.24
C THR A 629 56.26 77.63 -9.14
N ARG A 630 55.48 76.81 -8.38
CA ARG A 630 55.16 76.80 -6.92
C ARG A 630 55.27 78.13 -6.13
N PRO A 631 54.35 78.48 -5.19
CA PRO A 631 53.86 77.59 -4.10
C PRO A 631 52.41 77.88 -3.57
N GLY A 632 51.96 77.15 -2.54
CA GLY A 632 51.08 77.72 -1.49
C GLY A 632 49.53 77.60 -1.62
N SER A 633 49.00 76.51 -1.03
CA SER A 633 47.75 76.38 -0.24
C SER A 633 46.56 77.38 -0.38
N ALA A 634 45.39 76.86 -0.77
CA ALA A 634 44.15 76.80 0.04
C ALA A 634 43.03 76.03 -0.70
N ALA A 635 42.31 75.19 0.05
CA ALA A 635 41.31 74.16 -0.30
C ALA A 635 40.02 74.70 -0.98
N PRO A 636 39.06 73.89 -1.55
CA PRO A 636 38.67 72.54 -1.10
C PRO A 636 38.21 71.51 -2.16
N ARG A 637 38.40 70.21 -1.84
CA ARG A 637 37.45 69.08 -2.01
C ARG A 637 38.12 67.78 -1.54
N ILE A 638 37.71 67.31 -0.36
CA ILE A 638 38.19 66.18 0.46
C ILE A 638 37.57 64.85 -0.06
N ALA A 639 38.09 63.62 0.07
CA ALA A 639 39.41 62.96 0.24
C ALA A 639 39.09 61.42 0.31
N ALA A 640 39.86 60.51 -0.33
CA ALA A 640 40.88 59.58 0.22
C ALA A 640 40.37 58.56 1.29
N GLY A 641 40.82 57.30 1.37
CA GLY A 641 41.90 56.55 0.75
C GLY A 641 42.08 55.16 1.42
N SER A 642 43.03 54.37 0.92
CA SER A 642 43.69 53.22 1.60
C SER A 642 45.21 53.47 1.50
N PRO A 643 46.14 52.77 2.20
CA PRO A 643 46.08 51.94 3.43
C PRO A 643 47.23 52.26 4.44
N GLY A 644 47.29 51.62 5.64
CA GLY A 644 48.58 51.35 6.31
C GLY A 644 48.70 51.39 7.85
N ARG A 645 48.96 50.19 8.41
CA ARG A 645 49.94 49.82 9.47
C ARG A 645 49.68 50.02 10.99
N HIS A 646 50.12 48.96 11.69
CA HIS A 646 50.61 48.82 13.07
C HIS A 646 49.62 48.42 14.19
N GLY A 647 49.97 47.34 14.89
CA GLY A 647 49.66 47.12 16.30
C GLY A 647 48.85 45.87 16.65
N ALA A 648 49.53 44.76 16.98
CA ALA A 648 49.04 43.84 18.02
C ALA A 648 49.29 44.48 19.42
N PRO A 649 48.94 43.88 20.58
CA PRO A 649 48.03 42.76 20.89
C PRO A 649 46.97 43.13 21.98
N GLY A 650 46.06 42.22 22.32
CA GLY A 650 45.30 42.30 23.58
C GLY A 650 43.96 41.55 23.60
N GLY A 651 43.96 40.32 24.12
CA GLY A 651 42.82 39.83 24.92
C GLY A 651 42.88 40.44 26.33
N PRO A 652 42.08 40.01 27.32
CA PRO A 652 41.10 38.91 27.34
C PRO A 652 39.75 39.30 28.02
N GLY A 653 38.84 38.31 28.18
CA GLY A 653 37.75 38.34 29.16
C GLY A 653 36.35 38.30 28.54
N GLY A 654 35.44 37.40 28.91
CA GLY A 654 35.46 36.44 30.00
C GLY A 654 34.40 35.37 29.81
N ALA A 655 34.64 34.24 30.47
CA ALA A 655 33.74 33.14 30.65
C ALA A 655 32.57 33.52 31.58
N GLY A 656 31.42 32.85 31.41
CA GLY A 656 30.32 32.94 32.35
C GLY A 656 29.05 32.25 31.85
N ALA A 657 29.03 30.91 31.90
CA ALA A 657 27.80 30.14 32.13
C ALA A 657 27.41 30.25 33.64
N PRO A 658 26.40 29.57 34.21
CA PRO A 658 25.31 28.74 33.64
C PRO A 658 23.91 28.92 34.32
N GLY A 659 22.92 28.20 33.80
CA GLY A 659 21.78 27.64 34.56
C GLY A 659 20.58 28.57 34.81
N ALA A 660 19.38 28.11 35.14
CA ALA A 660 18.74 26.79 35.16
C ALA A 660 17.23 27.04 35.43
N ARG A 661 16.37 26.13 34.97
CA ARG A 661 15.02 25.82 35.50
C ARG A 661 13.94 26.93 35.51
N ARG A 662 12.87 26.70 34.75
CA ARG A 662 11.71 25.91 35.19
C ARG A 662 11.01 25.27 34.00
#